data_AF-A0A845D6Q3-F1
#
_entry.id   AF-A0A845D6Q3-F1
#
_cell.length_a   1.000
_cell.length_b   1.000
_cell.length_c   1.000
_cell.angle_alpha   90.00
_cell.angle_beta   90.00
_cell.angle_gamma   90.00
#
_symmetry.space_group_name_H-M   'P 1'
#
loop_
_entity.id
_entity.type
_entity.pdbx_description
1 polymer ?
#
loop_
_entity_poly.entity_id
_entity_poly.type
_entity_poly.pdbx_seq_one_letter_code
_entity_poly.pdbx_strand_id
1 'polypeptide(L)'
;MADTKNLSGSSEALSDNLNGHVPYPGIPTTTDGAGSVVWAETHITQAACAYPITSSTTMGGGYGSAVSNGARNLWGDRLMFLEPESEHSAAAACEGFAVAGGRVSNYTSGQGLILMHEVLYTISGKRLPVVFHIGARALTSHSLNVHAGHDDVMSVSDSGWGILFGRTAQESGDLALIARRAAEDSRTPFFNVQDGFLTTHTVEDVLLCEPEMMKEYIGKPEDKLVNLFNPYNPVMTGVVQNQDSYMKGKIAQRDYYSQVGDAVQNAMDEFYRLTGRQYQMLDTYRMEDAEYAIVGMGCMIETAKATVDYIRREEGIKLGVVHITCYRPYPSQQIVEALKHLRGFTVLERMDDPIAPNNPVTNDIKAAFADAYTGSPGFAAIDDIPKIFSGAAGLGSRDVRPGHFISIARNMVEEGPRFFVVGIKHDLALPMNGDPDVRPKGAFSMRGHSVGGFGSVTTNKVIATIAGDIFGKKVQAYPKYGSEKKGLPTTYYLTVADEPILTHCELNNVDFVPMNDINAFFTSNPLAGIQTGGTLFVQTNKATPEDVWANVPPKAKDLIREKQLRVVAADGAKIAREEAPVADLEVRMQGIVLLGIFLRVTPFAGDADLDDADVMERSEQALRKYFGKRGEAVVQANMRCVRRGYEEAFEIPSEIIAQDITSPVLVPGAEITLFA
;
A
#
# COMPACT_ATOMS: atom_id res chain seq x y z
N MET A 1 -8.94 44.19 6.46
CA MET A 1 -9.42 43.95 7.84
C MET A 1 -10.57 42.96 7.76
N ALA A 2 -10.22 41.68 7.78
CA ALA A 2 -11.12 40.56 8.01
C ALA A 2 -10.41 39.72 9.08
N ASP A 3 -11.09 39.51 10.21
CA ASP A 3 -10.51 39.00 11.44
C ASP A 3 -9.95 37.58 11.27
N THR A 4 -8.63 37.46 11.41
CA THR A 4 -7.93 36.23 11.75
C THR A 4 -8.29 35.83 13.19
N LYS A 5 -9.33 35.01 13.36
CA LYS A 5 -9.65 34.37 14.65
C LYS A 5 -9.30 32.88 14.61
N ASN A 6 -8.30 32.54 15.43
CA ASN A 6 -8.04 31.26 16.09
C ASN A 6 -7.98 29.98 15.24
N LEU A 7 -6.78 29.66 14.76
CA LEU A 7 -6.35 28.31 14.34
C LEU A 7 -5.90 27.42 15.53
N SER A 8 -6.07 27.86 16.78
CA SER A 8 -5.71 27.11 17.99
C SER A 8 -6.91 26.67 18.85
N GLY A 9 -8.15 26.94 18.41
CA GLY A 9 -9.37 26.67 19.17
C GLY A 9 -10.22 25.50 18.66
N SER A 10 -9.77 24.77 17.62
CA SER A 10 -10.53 23.68 17.01
C SER A 10 -10.30 22.32 17.69
N SER A 11 -9.30 22.15 18.55
CA SER A 11 -9.05 20.85 19.20
C SER A 11 -9.97 20.56 20.40
N GLU A 12 -10.46 21.59 21.11
CA GLU A 12 -11.34 21.41 22.29
C GLU A 12 -12.83 21.34 21.94
N ALA A 13 -13.25 21.77 20.75
CA ALA A 13 -14.64 21.66 20.30
C ALA A 13 -14.93 20.38 19.47
N LEU A 14 -13.90 19.59 19.17
CA LEU A 14 -13.98 18.32 18.42
C LEU A 14 -13.79 17.08 19.31
N SER A 15 -13.44 17.25 20.59
CA SER A 15 -13.29 16.15 21.56
C SER A 15 -14.62 15.67 22.16
N ASP A 16 -15.71 16.43 22.01
CA ASP A 16 -17.02 16.09 22.58
C ASP A 16 -17.84 15.06 21.74
N ASN A 17 -17.34 14.61 20.58
CA ASN A 17 -18.03 13.62 19.73
C ASN A 17 -17.55 12.17 19.91
N LEU A 18 -16.58 11.90 20.77
CA LEU A 18 -16.05 10.53 20.96
C LEU A 18 -16.98 9.60 21.78
N ASN A 19 -18.17 10.06 22.14
CA ASN A 19 -19.26 9.24 22.71
C ASN A 19 -20.47 9.06 21.76
N GLY A 20 -20.39 9.49 20.49
CA GLY A 20 -21.49 9.42 19.52
C GLY A 20 -21.24 8.38 18.41
N HIS A 21 -22.26 7.59 18.06
CA HIS A 21 -22.22 6.74 16.85
C HIS A 21 -21.94 7.59 15.60
N VAL A 22 -20.86 7.28 14.88
CA VAL A 22 -20.64 7.83 13.54
C VAL A 22 -21.67 7.25 12.56
N PRO A 23 -22.22 8.05 11.62
CA PRO A 23 -23.28 7.57 10.73
C PRO A 23 -22.89 6.36 9.89
N TYR A 24 -21.65 6.34 9.41
CA TYR A 24 -21.13 5.34 8.47
C TYR A 24 -19.77 4.83 8.93
N PRO A 25 -19.72 3.87 9.88
CA PRO A 25 -18.47 3.36 10.43
C PRO A 25 -17.60 2.61 9.39
N GLY A 26 -18.19 2.19 8.27
CA GLY A 26 -17.56 1.40 7.23
C GLY A 26 -17.79 -0.11 7.40
N ILE A 27 -17.65 -0.84 6.29
CA ILE A 27 -17.84 -2.29 6.19
C ILE A 27 -16.49 -2.98 6.44
N PRO A 28 -16.32 -3.71 7.55
CA PRO A 28 -15.07 -4.42 7.83
C PRO A 28 -14.81 -5.52 6.80
N THR A 29 -13.62 -5.51 6.21
CA THR A 29 -13.15 -6.57 5.32
C THR A 29 -11.63 -6.48 5.18
N THR A 30 -11.02 -7.53 4.62
CA THR A 30 -9.61 -7.49 4.21
C THR A 30 -9.52 -7.32 2.70
N THR A 31 -8.76 -6.33 2.22
CA THR A 31 -8.52 -6.09 0.78
C THR A 31 -7.21 -5.32 0.56
N ASP A 32 -6.75 -5.27 -0.68
CA ASP A 32 -5.62 -4.44 -1.09
C ASP A 32 -6.06 -3.05 -1.58
N GLY A 33 -5.12 -2.12 -1.74
CA GLY A 33 -5.41 -0.75 -2.15
C GLY A 33 -6.06 -0.66 -3.53
N ALA A 34 -5.76 -1.58 -4.45
CA ALA A 34 -6.45 -1.68 -5.73
C ALA A 34 -7.93 -2.06 -5.54
N GLY A 35 -8.21 -3.06 -4.70
CA GLY A 35 -9.57 -3.49 -4.38
C GLY A 35 -10.41 -2.40 -3.70
N SER A 36 -9.81 -1.62 -2.78
CA SER A 36 -10.48 -0.48 -2.14
C SER A 36 -10.90 0.60 -3.14
N VAL A 37 -10.03 0.91 -4.11
CA VAL A 37 -10.35 1.86 -5.19
C VAL A 37 -11.46 1.30 -6.08
N VAL A 38 -11.36 0.03 -6.52
CA VAL A 38 -12.38 -0.60 -7.36
C VAL A 38 -13.75 -0.61 -6.67
N TRP A 39 -13.77 -0.85 -5.35
CA TRP A 39 -15.00 -0.76 -4.55
C TRP A 39 -15.65 0.61 -4.69
N ALA A 40 -14.94 1.69 -4.39
CA ALA A 40 -15.51 3.04 -4.53
C ALA A 40 -15.98 3.31 -5.96
N GLU A 41 -15.12 3.04 -6.92
CA GLU A 41 -15.27 3.43 -8.32
C GLU A 41 -16.42 2.74 -9.05
N THR A 42 -16.61 1.44 -8.80
CA THR A 42 -17.71 0.68 -9.41
C THR A 42 -19.09 1.09 -8.86
N HIS A 43 -19.14 1.69 -7.68
CA HIS A 43 -20.39 2.20 -7.11
C HIS A 43 -20.73 3.60 -7.62
N ILE A 44 -19.75 4.48 -7.85
CA ILE A 44 -20.01 5.90 -8.06
C ILE A 44 -19.83 6.39 -9.50
N THR A 45 -19.29 5.59 -10.43
CA THR A 45 -18.99 6.05 -11.80
C THR A 45 -19.93 5.45 -12.85
N GLN A 46 -19.82 5.94 -14.08
CA GLN A 46 -20.56 5.43 -15.24
C GLN A 46 -19.65 4.66 -16.22
N ALA A 47 -18.36 5.01 -16.26
CA ALA A 47 -17.38 4.32 -17.09
C ALA A 47 -15.98 4.32 -16.50
N ALA A 48 -15.14 3.41 -16.98
CA ALA A 48 -13.70 3.53 -16.91
C ALA A 48 -13.07 3.27 -18.29
N CYS A 49 -12.10 4.10 -18.67
CA CYS A 49 -11.27 3.86 -19.85
C CYS A 49 -9.83 3.67 -19.37
N ALA A 50 -9.21 2.52 -19.64
CA ALA A 50 -7.89 2.21 -19.12
C ALA A 50 -7.13 1.28 -20.08
N TYR A 51 -5.81 1.29 -19.98
CA TYR A 51 -4.94 0.36 -20.70
C TYR A 51 -4.05 -0.39 -19.68
N PRO A 52 -3.81 -1.70 -19.84
CA PRO A 52 -3.18 -2.49 -18.81
C PRO A 52 -1.70 -2.14 -18.63
N ILE A 53 -1.34 -1.66 -17.44
CA ILE A 53 0.05 -1.48 -17.02
C ILE A 53 0.24 -1.83 -15.54
N THR A 54 1.23 -2.68 -15.22
CA THR A 54 1.56 -3.01 -13.83
C THR A 54 2.00 -1.74 -13.10
N SER A 55 1.55 -1.43 -11.90
CA SER A 55 0.75 -2.24 -10.96
C SER A 55 -0.75 -1.88 -10.92
N SER A 56 -1.22 -0.98 -11.78
CA SER A 56 -2.62 -0.55 -11.84
C SER A 56 -3.56 -1.48 -12.62
N THR A 57 -3.02 -2.48 -13.35
CA THR A 57 -3.81 -3.48 -14.09
C THR A 57 -4.91 -4.14 -13.25
N THR A 58 -4.67 -4.38 -11.96
CA THR A 58 -5.66 -5.00 -11.05
C THR A 58 -6.89 -4.11 -10.84
N MET A 59 -6.73 -2.78 -10.83
CA MET A 59 -7.86 -1.85 -10.73
C MET A 59 -8.72 -1.89 -12.01
N GLY A 60 -8.10 -1.80 -13.18
CA GLY A 60 -8.79 -1.92 -14.47
C GLY A 60 -9.49 -3.27 -14.63
N GLY A 61 -8.81 -4.37 -14.30
CA GLY A 61 -9.38 -5.71 -14.33
C GLY A 61 -10.54 -5.90 -13.34
N GLY A 62 -10.46 -5.29 -12.16
CA GLY A 62 -11.54 -5.28 -11.16
C GLY A 62 -12.80 -4.57 -11.67
N TYR A 63 -12.64 -3.38 -12.26
CA TYR A 63 -13.75 -2.64 -12.86
C TYR A 63 -14.34 -3.38 -14.07
N GLY A 64 -13.51 -3.89 -14.98
CA GLY A 64 -13.94 -4.68 -16.13
C GLY A 64 -14.69 -5.97 -15.72
N SER A 65 -14.31 -6.57 -14.60
CA SER A 65 -15.04 -7.70 -14.01
C SER A 65 -16.42 -7.29 -13.50
N ALA A 66 -16.56 -6.12 -12.86
CA ALA A 66 -17.85 -5.60 -12.44
C ALA A 66 -18.78 -5.36 -13.65
N VAL A 67 -18.26 -4.76 -14.72
CA VAL A 67 -18.99 -4.56 -15.99
C VAL A 67 -19.45 -5.90 -16.58
N SER A 68 -18.55 -6.88 -16.66
CA SER A 68 -18.85 -8.21 -17.21
C SER A 68 -19.93 -8.96 -16.41
N ASN A 69 -20.00 -8.72 -15.10
CA ASN A 69 -21.02 -9.26 -14.21
C ASN A 69 -22.35 -8.48 -14.24
N GLY A 70 -22.48 -7.47 -15.10
CA GLY A 70 -23.69 -6.66 -15.22
C GLY A 70 -23.94 -5.73 -14.03
N ALA A 71 -22.89 -5.35 -13.30
CA ALA A 71 -23.00 -4.41 -12.19
C ALA A 71 -23.58 -3.06 -12.65
N ARG A 72 -24.25 -2.39 -11.71
CA ARG A 72 -24.79 -1.05 -11.88
C ARG A 72 -24.28 -0.15 -10.76
N ASN A 73 -24.12 1.13 -11.07
CA ASN A 73 -23.76 2.14 -10.07
C ASN A 73 -24.94 2.42 -9.11
N LEU A 74 -24.72 3.29 -8.12
CA LEU A 74 -25.70 3.66 -7.08
C LEU A 74 -26.99 4.33 -7.61
N TRP A 75 -27.00 4.75 -8.87
CA TRP A 75 -28.15 5.37 -9.54
C TRP A 75 -28.79 4.47 -10.60
N GLY A 76 -28.28 3.24 -10.75
CA GLY A 76 -28.85 2.24 -11.65
C GLY A 76 -28.29 2.28 -13.06
N ASP A 77 -27.28 3.09 -13.36
CA ASP A 77 -26.63 3.09 -14.67
C ASP A 77 -25.84 1.80 -14.88
N ARG A 78 -25.79 1.32 -16.11
CA ARG A 78 -24.88 0.23 -16.48
C ARG A 78 -23.47 0.79 -16.57
N LEU A 79 -22.51 0.10 -15.96
CA LEU A 79 -21.10 0.45 -16.07
C LEU A 79 -20.57 0.15 -17.48
N MET A 80 -19.63 0.96 -17.95
CA MET A 80 -18.91 0.74 -19.22
C MET A 80 -17.40 0.64 -18.97
N PHE A 81 -16.73 -0.28 -19.65
CA PHE A 81 -15.27 -0.38 -19.65
C PHE A 81 -14.74 -0.33 -21.08
N LEU A 82 -13.77 0.54 -21.34
CA LEU A 82 -13.13 0.67 -22.64
C LEU A 82 -11.62 0.48 -22.51
N GLU A 83 -11.08 -0.48 -23.28
CA GLU A 83 -9.65 -0.73 -23.42
C GLU A 83 -9.21 -0.32 -24.84
N PRO A 84 -8.58 0.86 -25.02
CA PRO A 84 -8.05 1.30 -26.30
C PRO A 84 -6.66 0.71 -26.57
N GLU A 85 -5.91 1.23 -27.55
CA GLU A 85 -4.60 0.71 -27.95
C GLU A 85 -3.42 1.24 -27.13
N SER A 86 -3.63 2.27 -26.30
CA SER A 86 -2.60 2.89 -25.47
C SER A 86 -3.18 3.70 -24.31
N GLU A 87 -2.33 4.05 -23.33
CA GLU A 87 -2.68 4.96 -22.24
C GLU A 87 -3.05 6.37 -22.73
N HIS A 88 -2.41 6.86 -23.79
CA HIS A 88 -2.77 8.15 -24.40
C HIS A 88 -4.24 8.14 -24.85
N SER A 89 -4.64 7.12 -25.59
CA SER A 89 -6.03 6.98 -26.05
C SER A 89 -7.00 6.67 -24.91
N ALA A 90 -6.54 6.00 -23.84
CA ALA A 90 -7.34 5.81 -22.64
C ALA A 90 -7.66 7.15 -21.95
N ALA A 91 -6.68 8.04 -21.80
CA ALA A 91 -6.92 9.38 -21.27
C ALA A 91 -7.82 10.21 -22.19
N ALA A 92 -7.63 10.14 -23.51
CA ALA A 92 -8.45 10.87 -24.48
C ALA A 92 -9.90 10.38 -24.50
N ALA A 93 -10.12 9.07 -24.32
CA ALA A 93 -11.46 8.51 -24.17
C ALA A 93 -12.13 9.01 -22.88
N CYS A 94 -11.40 9.07 -21.76
CA CYS A 94 -11.90 9.70 -20.53
C CYS A 94 -12.25 11.18 -20.74
N GLU A 95 -11.40 11.92 -21.45
CA GLU A 95 -11.67 13.32 -21.81
C GLU A 95 -13.01 13.44 -22.57
N GLY A 96 -13.21 12.65 -23.62
CA GLY A 96 -14.44 12.65 -24.40
C GLY A 96 -15.67 12.29 -23.58
N PHE A 97 -15.57 11.28 -22.70
CA PHE A 97 -16.66 10.86 -21.82
C PHE A 97 -17.04 11.97 -20.82
N ALA A 98 -16.03 12.62 -20.22
CA ALA A 98 -16.25 13.70 -19.27
C ALA A 98 -16.80 14.97 -19.95
N VAL A 99 -16.35 15.29 -21.16
CA VAL A 99 -16.90 16.38 -21.98
C VAL A 99 -18.40 16.17 -22.28
N ALA A 100 -18.84 14.92 -22.40
CA ALA A 100 -20.25 14.56 -22.53
C ALA A 100 -21.04 14.60 -21.20
N GLY A 101 -20.43 15.07 -20.11
CA GLY A 101 -21.05 15.21 -18.79
C GLY A 101 -21.07 13.93 -17.96
N GLY A 102 -20.34 12.89 -18.36
CA GLY A 102 -20.31 11.61 -17.67
C GLY A 102 -19.19 11.52 -16.62
N ARG A 103 -19.42 10.73 -15.56
CA ARG A 103 -18.40 10.45 -14.54
C ARG A 103 -17.56 9.24 -14.95
N VAL A 104 -16.27 9.46 -15.17
CA VAL A 104 -15.33 8.46 -15.70
C VAL A 104 -14.07 8.33 -14.84
N SER A 105 -13.46 7.16 -14.90
CA SER A 105 -12.20 6.83 -14.24
C SER A 105 -11.15 6.25 -15.18
N ASN A 106 -9.90 6.36 -14.77
CA ASN A 106 -8.76 5.74 -15.43
C ASN A 106 -7.84 5.11 -14.38
N TYR A 107 -7.13 4.06 -14.77
CA TYR A 107 -6.17 3.34 -13.95
C TYR A 107 -4.85 3.26 -14.73
N THR A 108 -3.78 3.84 -14.20
CA THR A 108 -2.47 3.85 -14.87
C THR A 108 -1.30 3.85 -13.88
N SER A 109 -0.09 3.67 -14.40
CA SER A 109 1.17 3.59 -13.64
C SER A 109 2.35 3.90 -14.55
N GLY A 110 3.44 4.45 -14.01
CA GLY A 110 4.74 4.50 -14.68
C GLY A 110 4.67 5.17 -16.05
N GLN A 111 5.18 4.45 -17.07
CA GLN A 111 5.21 4.93 -18.46
C GLN A 111 3.83 5.30 -19.01
N GLY A 112 2.79 4.61 -18.55
CA GLY A 112 1.44 4.87 -18.97
C GLY A 112 0.99 6.28 -18.59
N LEU A 113 1.37 6.75 -17.39
CA LEU A 113 1.05 8.12 -16.96
C LEU A 113 1.80 9.17 -17.80
N ILE A 114 3.07 8.91 -18.12
CA ILE A 114 3.87 9.80 -18.99
C ILE A 114 3.27 9.89 -20.39
N LEU A 115 2.80 8.76 -20.93
CA LEU A 115 2.17 8.72 -22.25
C LEU A 115 0.85 9.52 -22.29
N MET A 116 0.24 9.82 -21.14
CA MET A 116 -0.94 10.68 -21.03
C MET A 116 -0.64 12.18 -20.94
N HIS A 117 0.63 12.61 -20.78
CA HIS A 117 0.98 13.97 -20.34
C HIS A 117 0.34 15.09 -21.17
N GLU A 118 0.31 14.95 -22.50
CA GLU A 118 -0.39 15.89 -23.39
C GLU A 118 -1.89 16.00 -23.05
N VAL A 119 -2.56 14.86 -22.90
CA VAL A 119 -4.00 14.79 -22.61
C VAL A 119 -4.33 15.28 -21.20
N LEU A 120 -3.40 15.15 -20.25
CA LEU A 120 -3.60 15.71 -18.91
C LEU A 120 -3.80 17.24 -18.96
N TYR A 121 -3.06 17.94 -19.83
CA TYR A 121 -3.23 19.38 -20.06
C TYR A 121 -4.55 19.73 -20.74
N THR A 122 -5.08 18.89 -21.63
CA THR A 122 -6.38 19.14 -22.28
C THR A 122 -7.53 18.96 -21.31
N ILE A 123 -7.51 17.88 -20.51
CA ILE A 123 -8.51 17.59 -19.48
C ILE A 123 -8.55 18.71 -18.44
N SER A 124 -7.40 19.10 -17.88
CA SER A 124 -7.35 20.20 -16.94
C SER A 124 -7.78 21.49 -17.65
N GLY A 125 -7.24 21.83 -18.82
CA GLY A 125 -7.62 23.04 -19.56
C GLY A 125 -9.13 23.21 -19.80
N LYS A 126 -9.85 22.10 -19.99
CA LYS A 126 -11.32 22.05 -20.18
C LYS A 126 -12.13 22.01 -18.87
N ARG A 127 -11.48 22.02 -17.71
CA ARG A 127 -12.10 21.98 -16.37
C ARG A 127 -12.97 20.74 -16.15
N LEU A 128 -12.47 19.59 -16.60
CA LEU A 128 -13.18 18.31 -16.47
C LEU A 128 -12.82 17.67 -15.12
N PRO A 129 -13.78 17.42 -14.22
CA PRO A 129 -13.52 16.90 -12.88
C PRO A 129 -13.36 15.36 -12.88
N VAL A 130 -12.42 14.85 -13.69
CA VAL A 130 -12.11 13.41 -13.73
C VAL A 130 -11.14 13.04 -12.60
N VAL A 131 -11.18 11.77 -12.19
CA VAL A 131 -10.21 11.21 -11.23
C VAL A 131 -9.49 10.03 -11.88
N PHE A 132 -8.16 10.10 -11.92
CA PHE A 132 -7.32 8.98 -12.35
C PHE A 132 -6.64 8.37 -11.13
N HIS A 133 -6.62 7.05 -11.05
CA HIS A 133 -6.03 6.33 -9.92
C HIS A 133 -4.68 5.75 -10.34
N ILE A 134 -3.64 6.14 -9.61
CA ILE A 134 -2.25 5.90 -9.98
C ILE A 134 -1.64 4.90 -9.01
N GLY A 135 -1.19 3.76 -9.53
CA GLY A 135 -0.23 2.92 -8.81
C GLY A 135 1.17 3.45 -9.10
N ALA A 136 1.67 4.39 -8.29
CA ALA A 136 2.92 5.10 -8.54
C ALA A 136 4.08 4.12 -8.73
N ARG A 137 4.78 4.26 -9.85
CA ARG A 137 5.75 3.29 -10.34
C ARG A 137 6.98 4.00 -10.89
N ALA A 138 8.15 3.45 -10.58
CA ALA A 138 9.42 3.93 -11.09
C ALA A 138 9.43 3.98 -12.63
N LEU A 139 9.90 5.10 -13.18
CA LEU A 139 10.12 5.23 -14.61
C LEU A 139 11.34 4.42 -15.05
N THR A 140 11.23 3.83 -16.24
CA THR A 140 12.35 3.19 -16.94
C THR A 140 13.34 4.26 -17.36
N SER A 141 14.51 4.25 -16.71
CA SER A 141 15.65 5.10 -17.03
C SER A 141 16.80 4.22 -17.51
N HIS A 142 17.75 3.90 -16.64
CA HIS A 142 18.85 2.96 -16.91
C HIS A 142 18.38 1.50 -17.03
N SER A 143 17.22 1.17 -16.45
CA SER A 143 16.59 -0.16 -16.50
C SER A 143 15.09 -0.05 -16.26
N LEU A 144 14.35 -1.07 -16.69
CA LEU A 144 12.92 -1.21 -16.41
C LEU A 144 12.71 -1.66 -14.97
N ASN A 145 11.85 -0.94 -14.25
CA ASN A 145 11.36 -1.36 -12.95
C ASN A 145 9.82 -1.30 -12.93
N VAL A 146 9.18 -2.36 -12.43
CA VAL A 146 7.71 -2.43 -12.31
C VAL A 146 7.20 -1.92 -10.96
N HIS A 147 8.11 -1.72 -10.01
CA HIS A 147 7.86 -1.44 -8.61
C HIS A 147 7.73 0.05 -8.30
N ALA A 148 7.41 0.38 -7.03
CA ALA A 148 7.11 1.73 -6.60
C ALA A 148 8.25 2.71 -6.89
N GLY A 149 7.88 3.87 -7.41
CA GLY A 149 8.67 5.09 -7.54
C GLY A 149 7.68 6.24 -7.70
N HIS A 150 8.08 7.46 -7.35
CA HIS A 150 7.23 8.65 -7.51
C HIS A 150 7.59 9.45 -8.75
N ASP A 151 8.59 9.01 -9.51
CA ASP A 151 9.10 9.69 -10.71
C ASP A 151 8.00 9.90 -11.76
N ASP A 152 7.06 8.96 -11.89
CA ASP A 152 5.94 9.04 -12.83
C ASP A 152 4.98 10.18 -12.46
N VAL A 153 4.55 10.25 -11.21
CA VAL A 153 3.65 11.30 -10.71
C VAL A 153 4.32 12.65 -10.73
N MET A 154 5.59 12.74 -10.33
CA MET A 154 6.31 14.02 -10.31
C MET A 154 6.54 14.58 -11.72
N SER A 155 6.74 13.71 -12.71
CA SER A 155 6.92 14.10 -14.13
C SER A 155 5.68 14.75 -14.76
N VAL A 156 4.49 14.59 -14.16
CA VAL A 156 3.25 15.19 -14.65
C VAL A 156 2.62 16.17 -13.64
N SER A 157 3.34 16.52 -12.59
CA SER A 157 2.84 17.37 -11.50
C SER A 157 2.54 18.83 -11.91
N ASP A 158 2.98 19.23 -13.10
CA ASP A 158 2.80 20.54 -13.71
C ASP A 158 1.53 20.65 -14.58
N SER A 159 0.80 19.54 -14.77
CA SER A 159 -0.34 19.44 -15.69
C SER A 159 -1.63 20.13 -15.19
N GLY A 160 -1.61 20.72 -14.00
CA GLY A 160 -2.77 21.42 -13.42
C GLY A 160 -3.82 20.49 -12.80
N TRP A 161 -3.36 19.39 -12.18
CA TRP A 161 -4.19 18.41 -11.49
C TRP A 161 -4.00 18.50 -9.98
N GLY A 162 -5.05 18.19 -9.21
CA GLY A 162 -4.91 17.87 -7.80
C GLY A 162 -4.23 16.51 -7.61
N ILE A 163 -3.42 16.32 -6.57
CA ILE A 163 -2.64 15.10 -6.35
C ILE A 163 -2.70 14.73 -4.88
N LEU A 164 -3.39 13.63 -4.56
CA LEU A 164 -3.50 13.08 -3.22
C LEU A 164 -2.75 11.75 -3.12
N PHE A 165 -1.94 11.57 -2.08
CA PHE A 165 -1.18 10.35 -1.81
C PHE A 165 -1.81 9.58 -0.63
N GLY A 166 -2.21 8.34 -0.87
CA GLY A 166 -2.59 7.39 0.18
C GLY A 166 -1.41 6.53 0.61
N ARG A 167 -1.28 6.31 1.92
CA ARG A 167 -0.19 5.48 2.48
C ARG A 167 -0.59 4.02 2.76
N THR A 168 -1.89 3.73 2.85
CA THR A 168 -2.45 2.38 3.13
C THR A 168 -3.56 2.00 2.16
N ALA A 169 -4.01 0.74 2.21
CA ALA A 169 -5.17 0.25 1.45
C ALA A 169 -6.47 0.94 1.87
N GLN A 170 -6.60 1.32 3.16
CA GLN A 170 -7.73 2.13 3.66
C GLN A 170 -7.73 3.50 2.99
N GLU A 171 -6.60 4.23 3.07
CA GLU A 171 -6.51 5.59 2.53
C GLU A 171 -6.68 5.60 1.01
N SER A 172 -6.21 4.58 0.31
CA SER A 172 -6.36 4.47 -1.16
C SER A 172 -7.83 4.51 -1.59
N GLY A 173 -8.73 3.88 -0.83
CA GLY A 173 -10.17 3.89 -1.07
C GLY A 173 -10.85 5.18 -0.59
N ASP A 174 -10.51 5.65 0.60
CA ASP A 174 -11.09 6.88 1.16
C ASP A 174 -10.71 8.11 0.32
N LEU A 175 -9.44 8.22 -0.08
CA LEU A 175 -8.96 9.29 -0.95
C LEU A 175 -9.52 9.22 -2.37
N ALA A 176 -9.96 8.05 -2.86
CA ALA A 176 -10.69 7.98 -4.13
C ALA A 176 -11.99 8.80 -4.08
N LEU A 177 -12.73 8.72 -2.96
CA LEU A 177 -13.96 9.48 -2.74
C LEU A 177 -13.66 10.95 -2.45
N ILE A 178 -12.66 11.25 -1.63
CA ILE A 178 -12.23 12.63 -1.34
C ILE A 178 -11.78 13.34 -2.61
N ALA A 179 -10.93 12.69 -3.43
CA ALA A 179 -10.49 13.21 -4.72
C ALA A 179 -11.67 13.48 -5.66
N ARG A 180 -12.66 12.58 -5.70
CA ARG A 180 -13.87 12.77 -6.53
C ARG A 180 -14.65 14.00 -6.12
N ARG A 181 -14.93 14.13 -4.81
CA ARG A 181 -15.68 15.27 -4.30
C ARG A 181 -14.93 16.57 -4.54
N ALA A 182 -13.64 16.62 -4.22
CA ALA A 182 -12.81 17.79 -4.45
C ALA A 182 -12.73 18.13 -5.95
N ALA A 183 -12.64 17.14 -6.84
CA ALA A 183 -12.62 17.35 -8.27
C ALA A 183 -13.90 18.00 -8.77
N GLU A 184 -15.06 17.47 -8.39
CA GLU A 184 -16.37 17.96 -8.81
C GLU A 184 -16.68 19.34 -8.24
N ASP A 185 -16.38 19.56 -6.95
CA ASP A 185 -16.66 20.82 -6.27
C ASP A 185 -15.73 21.95 -6.79
N SER A 186 -14.52 21.63 -7.29
CA SER A 186 -13.57 22.61 -7.83
C SER A 186 -13.46 22.66 -9.36
N ARG A 187 -14.15 21.77 -10.08
CA ARG A 187 -14.04 21.58 -11.54
C ARG A 187 -12.60 21.39 -12.03
N THR A 188 -11.80 20.70 -11.22
CA THR A 188 -10.38 20.44 -11.49
C THR A 188 -10.15 18.94 -11.42
N PRO A 189 -9.40 18.32 -12.33
CA PRO A 189 -9.15 16.89 -12.29
C PRO A 189 -8.15 16.51 -11.19
N PHE A 190 -8.22 15.26 -10.69
CA PHE A 190 -7.40 14.78 -9.58
C PHE A 190 -6.72 13.43 -9.85
N PHE A 191 -5.52 13.27 -9.31
CA PHE A 191 -4.86 11.98 -9.12
C PHE A 191 -5.11 11.47 -7.70
N ASN A 192 -5.58 10.23 -7.60
CA ASN A 192 -5.55 9.44 -6.38
C ASN A 192 -4.37 8.46 -6.46
N VAL A 193 -3.30 8.76 -5.74
CA VAL A 193 -2.00 8.08 -5.85
C VAL A 193 -1.80 7.13 -4.69
N GLN A 194 -1.27 5.93 -4.97
CA GLN A 194 -0.82 4.96 -3.98
C GLN A 194 0.47 4.27 -4.45
N ASP A 195 1.31 3.79 -3.52
CA ASP A 195 2.59 3.17 -3.89
C ASP A 195 2.39 1.83 -4.62
N GLY A 196 3.00 1.70 -5.80
CA GLY A 196 2.93 0.50 -6.61
C GLY A 196 3.49 -0.73 -5.90
N PHE A 197 2.76 -1.85 -5.95
CA PHE A 197 2.90 -3.03 -5.09
C PHE A 197 2.77 -2.81 -3.58
N LEU A 198 3.47 -1.84 -3.00
CA LEU A 198 3.57 -1.63 -1.55
C LEU A 198 2.25 -1.18 -0.90
N THR A 199 1.31 -0.64 -1.68
CA THR A 199 -0.06 -0.35 -1.27
C THR A 199 -1.08 -1.01 -2.19
N THR A 200 -0.88 -0.93 -3.52
CA THR A 200 -1.81 -1.52 -4.51
C THR A 200 -2.04 -3.03 -4.35
N HIS A 201 -1.07 -3.77 -3.80
CA HIS A 201 -1.11 -5.23 -3.65
C HIS A 201 -0.96 -5.70 -2.19
N THR A 202 -0.74 -4.77 -1.26
CA THR A 202 -0.68 -5.09 0.17
C THR A 202 -2.10 -5.21 0.67
N VAL A 203 -2.45 -6.41 1.12
CA VAL A 203 -3.75 -6.75 1.68
C VAL A 203 -3.74 -6.34 3.16
N GLU A 204 -4.73 -5.54 3.56
CA GLU A 204 -4.90 -5.01 4.91
C GLU A 204 -6.37 -5.08 5.32
N ASP A 205 -6.64 -4.98 6.62
CA ASP A 205 -8.01 -4.73 7.05
C ASP A 205 -8.39 -3.29 6.76
N VAL A 206 -9.57 -3.15 6.17
CA VAL A 206 -10.17 -1.87 5.83
C VAL A 206 -11.63 -1.84 6.26
N LEU A 207 -12.13 -0.62 6.38
CA LEU A 207 -13.51 -0.24 6.55
C LEU A 207 -13.95 0.38 5.21
N LEU A 208 -14.52 -0.45 4.33
CA LEU A 208 -15.01 0.04 3.04
C LEU A 208 -16.20 0.97 3.24
N CYS A 209 -16.25 2.08 2.50
CA CYS A 209 -17.38 2.99 2.58
C CYS A 209 -18.69 2.31 2.12
N GLU A 210 -19.75 2.50 2.87
CA GLU A 210 -21.08 1.97 2.57
C GLU A 210 -21.65 2.61 1.29
N PRO A 211 -22.41 1.85 0.47
CA PRO A 211 -23.15 2.39 -0.68
C PRO A 211 -24.00 3.64 -0.36
N GLU A 212 -24.67 3.62 0.78
CA GLU A 212 -25.53 4.71 1.27
C GLU A 212 -24.70 5.96 1.60
N MET A 213 -23.57 5.78 2.28
CA MET A 213 -22.61 6.85 2.56
C MET A 213 -22.12 7.47 1.25
N MET A 214 -21.64 6.65 0.31
CA MET A 214 -21.12 7.12 -0.98
C MET A 214 -22.18 7.92 -1.75
N LYS A 215 -23.45 7.50 -1.68
CA LYS A 215 -24.57 8.20 -2.31
C LYS A 215 -24.83 9.56 -1.69
N GLU A 216 -24.78 9.68 -0.36
CA GLU A 216 -24.92 10.94 0.37
C GLU A 216 -23.73 11.87 0.12
N TYR A 217 -22.51 11.32 0.15
CA TYR A 217 -21.27 12.08 0.10
C TYR A 217 -20.93 12.62 -1.30
N ILE A 218 -21.13 11.83 -2.36
CA ILE A 218 -20.76 12.21 -3.73
C ILE A 218 -21.92 12.87 -4.48
N GLY A 219 -23.13 12.31 -4.37
CA GLY A 219 -24.29 12.73 -5.16
C GLY A 219 -24.26 12.25 -6.62
N LYS A 220 -25.38 12.46 -7.32
CA LYS A 220 -25.56 12.04 -8.73
C LYS A 220 -24.63 12.82 -9.67
N PRO A 221 -24.06 12.17 -10.69
CA PRO A 221 -23.27 12.85 -11.71
C PRO A 221 -24.02 14.02 -12.37
N GLU A 222 -25.30 13.84 -12.69
CA GLU A 222 -26.08 14.83 -13.45
C GLU A 222 -26.36 16.13 -12.66
N ASP A 223 -26.26 16.06 -11.34
CA ASP A 223 -26.48 17.21 -10.45
C ASP A 223 -25.19 18.06 -10.30
N LYS A 224 -24.02 17.50 -10.60
CA LYS A 224 -22.70 18.12 -10.38
C LYS A 224 -21.91 18.37 -11.66
N LEU A 225 -22.04 17.51 -12.66
CA LEU A 225 -21.25 17.54 -13.89
C LEU A 225 -21.93 18.37 -14.98
N VAL A 226 -21.10 19.03 -15.80
CA VAL A 226 -21.58 19.84 -16.92
C VAL A 226 -21.40 19.07 -18.22
N ASN A 227 -22.50 18.88 -18.96
CA ASN A 227 -22.43 18.36 -20.32
C ASN A 227 -22.05 19.47 -21.31
N LEU A 228 -20.79 19.49 -21.74
CA LEU A 228 -20.26 20.41 -22.76
C LEU A 228 -20.54 19.91 -24.19
N PHE A 229 -20.91 18.64 -24.36
CA PHE A 229 -21.26 18.01 -25.64
C PHE A 229 -22.78 17.82 -25.79
N ASN A 230 -23.53 18.91 -25.65
CA ASN A 230 -24.97 18.91 -25.82
C ASN A 230 -25.37 19.50 -27.18
N PRO A 231 -25.89 18.72 -28.15
CA PRO A 231 -26.29 19.26 -29.45
C PRO A 231 -27.46 20.26 -29.39
N TYR A 232 -28.24 20.25 -28.29
CA TYR A 232 -29.32 21.22 -28.06
C TYR A 232 -28.83 22.53 -27.41
N ASN A 233 -27.63 22.53 -26.82
CA ASN A 233 -26.96 23.72 -26.31
C ASN A 233 -25.48 23.68 -26.71
N PRO A 234 -25.17 23.84 -28.01
CA PRO A 234 -23.84 23.55 -28.53
C PRO A 234 -22.82 24.58 -28.06
N VAL A 235 -21.67 24.08 -27.59
CA VAL A 235 -20.50 24.88 -27.23
C VAL A 235 -19.30 24.39 -28.05
N MET A 236 -18.46 25.31 -28.50
CA MET A 236 -17.18 24.98 -29.11
C MET A 236 -16.08 25.06 -28.05
N THR A 237 -15.41 23.94 -27.76
CA THR A 237 -14.31 23.87 -26.78
C THR A 237 -13.01 23.48 -27.48
N GLY A 238 -11.86 23.90 -26.95
CA GLY A 238 -10.55 23.54 -27.52
C GLY A 238 -10.21 24.20 -28.86
N VAL A 239 -10.66 25.43 -29.08
CA VAL A 239 -10.38 26.19 -30.32
C VAL A 239 -8.93 26.67 -30.40
N VAL A 240 -8.46 26.95 -31.61
CA VAL A 240 -7.21 27.68 -31.83
C VAL A 240 -7.38 29.13 -31.40
N GLN A 241 -6.52 29.61 -30.50
CA GLN A 241 -6.52 30.99 -30.00
C GLN A 241 -5.21 31.69 -30.38
N ASN A 242 -5.32 32.95 -30.81
CA ASN A 242 -4.17 33.83 -31.00
C ASN A 242 -3.67 34.39 -29.66
N GLN A 243 -2.51 35.04 -29.67
CA GLN A 243 -1.70 35.39 -28.50
C GLN A 243 -2.48 36.11 -27.40
N ASP A 244 -3.26 37.14 -27.74
CA ASP A 244 -4.04 37.92 -26.78
C ASP A 244 -5.12 37.08 -26.07
N SER A 245 -5.90 36.30 -26.83
CA SER A 245 -6.97 35.47 -26.27
C SER A 245 -6.43 34.30 -25.46
N TYR A 246 -5.33 33.69 -25.91
CA TYR A 246 -4.71 32.56 -25.20
C TYR A 246 -4.21 32.97 -23.81
N MET A 247 -3.48 34.09 -23.71
CA MET A 247 -2.98 34.57 -22.42
C MET A 247 -4.14 34.88 -21.45
N LYS A 248 -5.19 35.55 -21.92
CA LYS A 248 -6.40 35.82 -21.13
C LYS A 248 -7.04 34.53 -20.63
N GLY A 249 -7.26 33.56 -21.51
CA GLY A 249 -7.86 32.27 -21.15
C GLY A 249 -7.02 31.47 -20.16
N LYS A 250 -5.69 31.43 -20.33
CA LYS A 250 -4.80 30.69 -19.40
C LYS A 250 -4.73 31.36 -18.03
N ILE A 251 -4.65 32.68 -17.95
CA ILE A 251 -4.62 33.38 -16.66
C ILE A 251 -5.98 33.31 -15.95
N ALA A 252 -7.10 33.37 -16.69
CA ALA A 252 -8.45 33.25 -16.11
C ALA A 252 -8.69 31.92 -15.39
N GLN A 253 -7.94 30.85 -15.70
CA GLN A 253 -8.06 29.58 -14.98
C GLN A 253 -7.64 29.68 -13.50
N ARG A 254 -6.88 30.71 -13.11
CA ARG A 254 -6.47 30.91 -11.71
C ARG A 254 -7.66 31.06 -10.76
N ASP A 255 -8.77 31.61 -11.24
CA ASP A 255 -10.00 31.75 -10.43
C ASP A 255 -10.52 30.38 -9.98
N TYR A 256 -10.46 29.37 -10.85
CA TYR A 256 -10.81 27.98 -10.49
C TYR A 256 -9.77 27.36 -9.56
N TYR A 257 -8.48 27.49 -9.90
CA TYR A 257 -7.42 26.87 -9.09
C TYR A 257 -7.32 27.43 -7.67
N SER A 258 -7.68 28.70 -7.47
CA SER A 258 -7.69 29.31 -6.13
C SER A 258 -8.66 28.64 -5.16
N GLN A 259 -9.68 27.96 -5.66
CA GLN A 259 -10.73 27.30 -4.86
C GLN A 259 -10.39 25.83 -4.54
N VAL A 260 -9.34 25.26 -5.17
CA VAL A 260 -9.05 23.83 -5.06
C VAL A 260 -8.62 23.45 -3.63
N GLY A 261 -7.86 24.30 -2.95
CA GLY A 261 -7.44 24.05 -1.56
C GLY A 261 -8.64 23.91 -0.62
N ASP A 262 -9.56 24.87 -0.67
CA ASP A 262 -10.80 24.84 0.11
C ASP A 262 -11.68 23.64 -0.25
N ALA A 263 -11.77 23.28 -1.53
CA ALA A 263 -12.52 22.10 -1.96
C ALA A 263 -11.94 20.79 -1.41
N VAL A 264 -10.61 20.66 -1.35
CA VAL A 264 -9.95 19.49 -0.76
C VAL A 264 -10.21 19.43 0.74
N GLN A 265 -10.03 20.53 1.48
CA GLN A 265 -10.25 20.55 2.92
C GLN A 265 -11.71 20.27 3.28
N ASN A 266 -12.66 20.91 2.58
CA ASN A 266 -14.09 20.67 2.79
C ASN A 266 -14.49 19.22 2.49
N ALA A 267 -13.89 18.60 1.48
CA ALA A 267 -14.10 17.17 1.20
C ALA A 267 -13.60 16.30 2.36
N MET A 268 -12.39 16.55 2.86
CA MET A 268 -11.83 15.82 4.01
C MET A 268 -12.67 16.00 5.28
N ASP A 269 -13.12 17.22 5.58
CA ASP A 269 -13.91 17.52 6.77
C ASP A 269 -15.29 16.85 6.74
N GLU A 270 -15.94 16.86 5.58
CA GLU A 270 -17.22 16.18 5.41
C GLU A 270 -17.07 14.65 5.45
N PHE A 271 -15.97 14.13 4.90
CA PHE A 271 -15.64 12.70 5.01
C PHE A 271 -15.49 12.29 6.48
N TYR A 272 -14.80 13.11 7.28
CA TYR A 272 -14.67 12.92 8.72
C TYR A 272 -16.02 12.96 9.42
N ARG A 273 -16.89 13.92 9.10
CA ARG A 273 -18.24 14.03 9.69
C ARG A 273 -19.05 12.74 9.50
N LEU A 274 -18.94 12.11 8.34
CA LEU A 274 -19.71 10.90 7.99
C LEU A 274 -19.11 9.62 8.55
N THR A 275 -17.78 9.53 8.59
CA THR A 275 -17.07 8.26 8.83
C THR A 275 -16.30 8.20 10.14
N GLY A 276 -16.03 9.34 10.76
CA GLY A 276 -15.07 9.48 11.85
C GLY A 276 -13.60 9.36 11.44
N ARG A 277 -13.27 9.12 10.16
CA ARG A 277 -11.89 9.03 9.67
C ARG A 277 -11.41 10.39 9.20
N GLN A 278 -10.47 10.97 9.94
CA GLN A 278 -9.98 12.32 9.69
C GLN A 278 -8.83 12.32 8.69
N TYR A 279 -8.92 13.20 7.71
CA TYR A 279 -7.84 13.51 6.77
C TYR A 279 -7.54 15.00 6.83
N GLN A 280 -6.30 15.35 6.53
CA GLN A 280 -5.82 16.72 6.37
C GLN A 280 -4.86 16.75 5.18
N MET A 281 -4.68 17.93 4.58
CA MET A 281 -3.70 18.09 3.49
C MET A 281 -2.28 17.72 3.93
N LEU A 282 -1.98 17.90 5.22
CA LEU A 282 -0.75 17.52 5.88
C LEU A 282 -1.10 16.74 7.15
N ASP A 283 -0.60 15.50 7.28
CA ASP A 283 -0.80 14.66 8.46
C ASP A 283 0.49 14.64 9.29
N THR A 284 0.38 14.85 10.60
CA THR A 284 1.52 14.98 11.50
C THR A 284 1.47 13.94 12.61
N TYR A 285 2.63 13.48 13.05
CA TYR A 285 2.76 12.53 14.14
C TYR A 285 3.92 12.91 15.05
N ARG A 286 3.67 13.08 16.36
CA ARG A 286 4.67 13.44 17.39
C ARG A 286 5.39 14.78 17.09
N MET A 287 4.63 15.80 16.67
CA MET A 287 5.17 17.10 16.24
C MET A 287 5.10 18.18 17.32
N GLU A 288 4.34 17.96 18.40
CA GLU A 288 4.02 18.96 19.43
C GLU A 288 5.26 19.44 20.19
N ASP A 289 6.21 18.53 20.42
CA ASP A 289 7.49 18.79 21.11
C ASP A 289 8.71 18.42 20.25
N ALA A 290 8.51 18.18 18.95
CA ALA A 290 9.56 17.75 18.05
C ALA A 290 10.67 18.80 17.92
N GLU A 291 11.92 18.35 17.92
CA GLU A 291 13.10 19.14 17.55
C GLU A 291 13.54 18.83 16.12
N TYR A 292 13.21 17.64 15.62
CA TYR A 292 13.49 17.19 14.26
C TYR A 292 12.28 16.51 13.63
N ALA A 293 12.21 16.43 12.30
CA ALA A 293 11.15 15.70 11.62
C ALA A 293 11.62 14.95 10.36
N ILE A 294 10.88 13.90 9.99
CA ILE A 294 10.95 13.27 8.67
C ILE A 294 9.69 13.66 7.90
N VAL A 295 9.86 14.16 6.68
CA VAL A 295 8.79 14.62 5.79
C VAL A 295 8.80 13.77 4.53
N GLY A 296 7.64 13.29 4.07
CA GLY A 296 7.53 12.60 2.78
C GLY A 296 6.12 12.18 2.42
N MET A 297 5.98 11.26 1.47
CA MET A 297 4.71 10.80 0.92
C MET A 297 4.66 9.27 0.81
N GLY A 298 3.45 8.71 0.81
CA GLY A 298 3.22 7.29 0.54
C GLY A 298 3.57 6.38 1.72
N CYS A 299 3.63 5.08 1.45
CA CYS A 299 3.60 4.05 2.50
C CYS A 299 4.84 4.02 3.39
N MET A 300 5.97 4.56 2.93
CA MET A 300 7.19 4.60 3.75
C MET A 300 7.03 5.46 5.01
N ILE A 301 6.07 6.40 5.00
CA ILE A 301 5.79 7.26 6.14
C ILE A 301 5.03 6.52 7.25
N GLU A 302 4.31 5.44 6.94
CA GLU A 302 3.76 4.55 7.97
C GLU A 302 4.88 3.83 8.73
N THR A 303 5.89 3.31 8.02
CA THR A 303 7.05 2.69 8.66
C THR A 303 7.83 3.72 9.49
N ALA A 304 7.94 4.97 9.01
CA ALA A 304 8.53 6.05 9.78
C ALA A 304 7.75 6.32 11.09
N LYS A 305 6.42 6.34 11.04
CA LYS A 305 5.55 6.51 12.24
C LYS A 305 5.77 5.39 13.26
N ALA A 306 5.78 4.13 12.84
CA ALA A 306 6.10 3.01 13.75
C ALA A 306 7.50 3.13 14.36
N THR A 307 8.47 3.65 13.61
CA THR A 307 9.86 3.75 14.07
C THR A 307 10.08 4.96 14.99
N VAL A 308 9.33 6.05 14.83
CA VAL A 308 9.52 7.27 15.62
C VAL A 308 9.37 7.04 17.12
N ASP A 309 8.38 6.25 17.55
CA ASP A 309 8.22 5.97 18.98
C ASP A 309 9.40 5.17 19.56
N TYR A 310 10.01 4.28 18.76
CA TYR A 310 11.25 3.60 19.14
C TYR A 310 12.42 4.60 19.23
N ILE A 311 12.63 5.44 18.21
CA ILE A 311 13.71 6.45 18.20
C ILE A 311 13.61 7.38 19.40
N ARG A 312 12.41 7.88 19.69
CA ARG A 312 12.19 8.79 20.83
C ARG A 312 12.51 8.12 22.16
N ARG A 313 12.18 6.85 22.32
CA ARG A 313 12.39 6.10 23.57
C ARG A 313 13.84 5.64 23.76
N GLU A 314 14.45 5.08 22.73
CA GLU A 314 15.76 4.42 22.83
C GLU A 314 16.93 5.36 22.50
N GLU A 315 16.76 6.33 21.59
CA GLU A 315 17.80 7.29 21.20
C GLU A 315 17.64 8.64 21.88
N GLY A 316 16.48 8.91 22.51
CA GLY A 316 16.18 10.20 23.15
C GLY A 316 16.01 11.37 22.18
N ILE A 317 15.90 11.10 20.87
CA ILE A 317 15.73 12.12 19.83
C ILE A 317 14.25 12.47 19.73
N LYS A 318 13.88 13.74 19.97
CA LYS A 318 12.52 14.25 19.78
C LYS A 318 12.19 14.41 18.29
N LEU A 319 11.94 13.28 17.66
CA LEU A 319 11.60 13.18 16.24
C LEU A 319 10.08 13.19 16.06
N GLY A 320 9.62 13.90 15.04
CA GLY A 320 8.25 13.80 14.51
C GLY A 320 8.23 13.31 13.06
N VAL A 321 7.04 13.04 12.54
CA VAL A 321 6.80 12.62 11.16
C VAL A 321 5.74 13.50 10.53
N VAL A 322 5.93 13.85 9.26
CA VAL A 322 4.99 14.61 8.45
C VAL A 322 4.73 13.88 7.15
N HIS A 323 3.47 13.53 6.89
CA HIS A 323 2.99 12.98 5.64
C HIS A 323 2.30 14.07 4.82
N ILE A 324 2.76 14.27 3.58
CA ILE A 324 2.09 15.17 2.63
C ILE A 324 0.99 14.39 1.92
N THR A 325 -0.21 14.39 2.50
CA THR A 325 -1.39 13.74 1.91
C THR A 325 -1.82 14.43 0.62
N CYS A 326 -1.74 15.76 0.56
CA CYS A 326 -2.03 16.55 -0.64
C CYS A 326 -0.77 17.21 -1.18
N TYR A 327 -0.25 16.72 -2.31
CA TYR A 327 0.90 17.32 -2.99
C TYR A 327 0.50 18.47 -3.91
N ARG A 328 -0.69 18.41 -4.52
CA ARG A 328 -1.26 19.52 -5.30
C ARG A 328 -2.74 19.68 -4.97
N PRO A 329 -3.24 20.90 -4.66
CA PRO A 329 -2.48 22.13 -4.46
C PRO A 329 -1.49 21.99 -3.30
N TYR A 330 -0.30 22.58 -3.44
CA TYR A 330 0.79 22.36 -2.49
C TYR A 330 0.52 23.14 -1.18
N PRO A 331 0.53 22.49 -0.01
CA PRO A 331 0.14 23.10 1.26
C PRO A 331 1.30 23.89 1.90
N SER A 332 1.83 24.89 1.18
CA SER A 332 3.03 25.64 1.57
C SER A 332 2.92 26.26 2.97
N GLN A 333 1.78 26.88 3.28
CA GLN A 333 1.56 27.55 4.56
C GLN A 333 1.53 26.55 5.72
N GLN A 334 0.81 25.43 5.55
CA GLN A 334 0.71 24.37 6.54
C GLN A 334 2.07 23.68 6.77
N ILE A 335 2.85 23.47 5.71
CA ILE A 335 4.20 22.91 5.81
C ILE A 335 5.12 23.83 6.60
N VAL A 336 5.14 25.13 6.29
CA VAL A 336 5.97 26.10 7.04
C VAL A 336 5.51 26.15 8.50
N GLU A 337 4.21 26.21 8.77
CA GLU A 337 3.69 26.24 10.13
C GLU A 337 4.11 24.99 10.93
N ALA A 338 4.04 23.81 10.33
CA ALA A 338 4.37 22.55 10.98
C ALA A 338 5.88 22.36 11.22
N LEU A 339 6.74 23.03 10.45
CA LEU A 339 8.19 22.77 10.44
C LEU A 339 9.03 23.94 11.00
N LYS A 340 8.50 25.17 11.07
CA LYS A 340 9.28 26.38 11.41
C LYS A 340 9.98 26.35 12.77
N HIS A 341 9.46 25.58 13.74
CA HIS A 341 10.03 25.50 15.10
C HIS A 341 11.12 24.44 15.25
N LEU A 342 11.35 23.62 14.23
CA LEU A 342 12.33 22.54 14.27
C LEU A 342 13.76 23.07 14.16
N ARG A 343 14.72 22.31 14.69
CA ARG A 343 16.16 22.55 14.43
C ARG A 343 16.56 22.08 13.03
N GLY A 344 15.95 21.02 12.55
CA GLY A 344 16.13 20.52 11.19
C GLY A 344 15.17 19.40 10.84
N PHE A 345 15.01 19.13 9.55
CA PHE A 345 14.16 18.04 9.07
C PHE A 345 14.72 17.42 7.80
N THR A 346 14.39 16.16 7.59
CA THR A 346 14.72 15.42 6.37
C THR A 346 13.50 15.33 5.48
N VAL A 347 13.63 15.71 4.21
CA VAL A 347 12.67 15.40 3.16
C VAL A 347 13.12 14.10 2.49
N LEU A 348 12.33 13.04 2.64
CA LEU A 348 12.61 11.72 2.07
C LEU A 348 11.72 11.51 0.84
N GLU A 349 12.34 11.27 -0.31
CA GLU A 349 11.65 11.17 -1.59
C GLU A 349 11.89 9.81 -2.26
N ARG A 350 10.83 9.23 -2.85
CA ARG A 350 10.89 7.95 -3.57
C ARG A 350 11.23 8.13 -5.04
N MET A 351 12.23 8.97 -5.31
CA MET A 351 12.79 9.27 -6.62
C MET A 351 14.17 9.89 -6.47
N ASP A 352 14.89 10.01 -7.58
CA ASP A 352 16.18 10.71 -7.62
C ASP A 352 16.38 11.39 -8.98
N ASP A 353 16.46 12.73 -8.99
CA ASP A 353 16.87 13.53 -10.14
C ASP A 353 18.21 14.23 -9.84
N PRO A 354 19.35 13.62 -10.23
CA PRO A 354 20.67 14.11 -9.85
C PRO A 354 21.12 15.38 -10.58
N ILE A 355 20.41 15.81 -11.64
CA ILE A 355 20.74 17.04 -12.38
C ILE A 355 19.92 18.23 -11.83
N ALA A 356 18.75 17.96 -11.25
CA ALA A 356 17.98 18.96 -10.55
C ALA A 356 18.73 19.49 -9.31
N PRO A 357 18.51 20.75 -8.91
CA PRO A 357 19.14 21.30 -7.71
C PRO A 357 18.73 20.53 -6.43
N ASN A 358 17.51 19.99 -6.39
CA ASN A 358 17.03 19.00 -5.44
C ASN A 358 15.87 18.24 -6.09
N ASN A 359 15.43 17.16 -5.45
CA ASN A 359 14.18 16.49 -5.80
C ASN A 359 12.95 17.40 -5.57
N PRO A 360 11.80 17.12 -6.23
CA PRO A 360 10.67 18.04 -6.31
C PRO A 360 10.06 18.47 -4.97
N VAL A 361 9.86 17.56 -4.02
CA VAL A 361 9.29 17.92 -2.71
C VAL A 361 10.27 18.79 -1.94
N THR A 362 11.56 18.45 -1.96
CA THR A 362 12.60 19.28 -1.33
C THR A 362 12.62 20.69 -1.93
N ASN A 363 12.49 20.83 -3.25
CA ASN A 363 12.42 22.13 -3.91
C ASN A 363 11.17 22.93 -3.47
N ASP A 364 10.00 22.30 -3.47
CA ASP A 364 8.74 22.97 -3.10
C ASP A 364 8.77 23.44 -1.64
N ILE A 365 9.33 22.65 -0.71
CA ILE A 365 9.51 23.06 0.69
C ILE A 365 10.48 24.24 0.80
N LYS A 366 11.62 24.19 0.10
CA LYS A 366 12.59 25.29 0.10
C LYS A 366 11.97 26.59 -0.43
N ALA A 367 11.15 26.51 -1.47
CA ALA A 367 10.40 27.65 -1.99
C ALA A 367 9.41 28.21 -0.96
N ALA A 368 8.64 27.33 -0.29
CA ALA A 368 7.71 27.73 0.76
C ALA A 368 8.40 28.47 1.92
N PHE A 369 9.57 27.98 2.37
CA PHE A 369 10.35 28.67 3.40
C PHE A 369 10.95 30.00 2.92
N ALA A 370 11.36 30.11 1.65
CA ALA A 370 11.82 31.37 1.09
C ALA A 370 10.70 32.41 1.04
N ASP A 371 9.49 32.00 0.66
CA ASP A 371 8.30 32.86 0.67
C ASP A 371 7.96 33.33 2.10
N ALA A 372 8.02 32.42 3.08
CA ALA A 372 7.78 32.75 4.48
C ALA A 372 8.82 33.72 5.05
N TYR A 373 10.11 33.47 4.79
CA TYR A 373 11.23 34.31 5.25
C TYR A 373 11.19 35.72 4.64
N THR A 374 10.70 35.85 3.41
CA THR A 374 10.54 37.15 2.73
C THR A 374 9.22 37.87 3.08
N GLY A 375 8.39 37.28 3.96
CA GLY A 375 7.16 37.90 4.44
C GLY A 375 5.99 37.83 3.45
N SER A 376 5.94 36.79 2.61
CA SER A 376 4.82 36.59 1.68
C SER A 376 3.47 36.45 2.42
N PRO A 377 2.37 37.05 1.91
CA PRO A 377 1.08 37.01 2.59
C PRO A 377 0.59 35.60 2.89
N GLY A 378 0.08 35.40 4.12
CA GLY A 378 -0.50 34.14 4.58
C GLY A 378 0.49 33.15 5.18
N PHE A 379 1.81 33.38 5.04
CA PHE A 379 2.81 32.59 5.75
C PHE A 379 3.00 33.06 7.18
N ALA A 380 3.39 32.12 8.05
CA ALA A 380 3.86 32.44 9.38
C ALA A 380 5.16 33.26 9.30
N ALA A 381 5.29 34.25 10.20
CA ALA A 381 6.54 34.97 10.35
C ALA A 381 7.63 34.02 10.88
N ILE A 382 8.78 34.00 10.21
CA ILE A 382 9.95 33.22 10.60
C ILE A 382 11.18 34.11 10.55
N ASP A 383 12.06 33.97 11.55
CA ASP A 383 13.33 34.69 11.62
C ASP A 383 14.51 33.84 11.11
N ASP A 384 14.31 32.54 10.96
CA ASP A 384 15.31 31.58 10.50
C ASP A 384 14.63 30.41 9.76
N ILE A 385 15.40 29.72 8.92
CA ILE A 385 14.96 28.53 8.19
C ILE A 385 15.63 27.30 8.83
N PRO A 386 14.86 26.31 9.33
CA PRO A 386 15.41 25.08 9.88
C PRO A 386 16.36 24.39 8.91
N LYS A 387 17.32 23.61 9.44
CA LYS A 387 18.24 22.85 8.59
C LYS A 387 17.48 21.82 7.76
N ILE A 388 17.45 22.03 6.44
CA ILE A 388 16.81 21.10 5.50
C ILE A 388 17.84 20.07 5.04
N PHE A 389 17.51 18.79 5.22
CA PHE A 389 18.20 17.64 4.68
C PHE A 389 17.31 16.97 3.63
N SER A 390 17.92 16.31 2.65
CA SER A 390 17.21 15.62 1.58
C SER A 390 17.74 14.20 1.42
N GLY A 391 16.86 13.25 1.17
CA GLY A 391 17.22 11.86 1.01
C GLY A 391 16.44 11.17 -0.09
N ALA A 392 17.11 10.34 -0.88
CA ALA A 392 16.45 9.43 -1.81
C ALA A 392 16.38 8.01 -1.22
N ALA A 393 15.20 7.41 -1.26
CA ALA A 393 14.95 6.09 -0.67
C ALA A 393 13.81 5.35 -1.35
N GLY A 394 13.83 4.02 -1.31
CA GLY A 394 12.67 3.24 -1.72
C GLY A 394 12.37 3.19 -3.22
N LEU A 395 13.27 3.69 -4.07
CA LEU A 395 13.17 3.61 -5.52
C LEU A 395 13.07 2.14 -5.94
N GLY A 396 12.11 1.83 -6.82
CA GLY A 396 11.88 0.47 -7.29
C GLY A 396 11.44 -0.50 -6.18
N SER A 397 10.65 -0.03 -5.22
CA SER A 397 10.27 -0.74 -3.98
C SER A 397 11.46 -1.34 -3.21
N ARG A 398 12.64 -0.73 -3.29
CA ARG A 398 13.73 -1.08 -2.37
C ARG A 398 13.27 -0.86 -0.92
N ASP A 399 13.54 -1.79 -0.02
CA ASP A 399 13.06 -1.65 1.36
C ASP A 399 13.64 -0.42 2.07
N VAL A 400 12.74 0.32 2.75
CA VAL A 400 13.09 1.34 3.73
C VAL A 400 12.65 0.82 5.10
N ARG A 401 13.62 0.43 5.92
CA ARG A 401 13.43 -0.30 7.18
C ARG A 401 13.60 0.61 8.40
N PRO A 402 13.12 0.20 9.59
CA PRO A 402 13.29 0.94 10.84
C PRO A 402 14.74 1.42 11.08
N GLY A 403 15.73 0.57 10.82
CA GLY A 403 17.14 0.91 10.91
C GLY A 403 17.56 2.11 10.05
N HIS A 404 16.96 2.28 8.86
CA HIS A 404 17.26 3.43 8.00
C HIS A 404 16.71 4.73 8.60
N PHE A 405 15.52 4.71 9.21
CA PHE A 405 14.95 5.89 9.85
C PHE A 405 15.75 6.33 11.08
N ILE A 406 16.36 5.38 11.81
CA ILE A 406 17.32 5.69 12.89
C ILE A 406 18.55 6.41 12.32
N SER A 407 19.12 5.90 11.23
CA SER A 407 20.28 6.53 10.58
C SER A 407 19.94 7.94 10.07
N ILE A 408 18.74 8.15 9.54
CA ILE A 408 18.25 9.48 9.12
C ILE A 408 18.14 10.44 10.32
N ALA A 409 17.59 9.96 11.44
CA ALA A 409 17.46 10.76 12.66
C ALA A 409 18.85 11.18 13.20
N ARG A 410 19.79 10.24 13.27
CA ARG A 410 21.17 10.51 13.70
C ARG A 410 21.87 11.48 12.76
N ASN A 411 21.70 11.33 11.44
CA ASN A 411 22.26 12.26 10.45
C ASN A 411 21.84 13.72 10.70
N MET A 412 20.58 13.95 11.08
CA MET A 412 20.12 15.31 11.40
C MET A 412 20.75 15.85 12.69
N VAL A 413 20.86 15.02 13.73
CA VAL A 413 21.41 15.40 15.04
C VAL A 413 22.92 15.65 14.96
N GLU A 414 23.63 14.84 14.19
CA GLU A 414 25.08 14.91 14.00
C GLU A 414 25.49 15.96 12.95
N GLU A 415 24.51 16.61 12.32
CA GLU A 415 24.72 17.56 11.22
C GLU A 415 25.52 16.96 10.04
N GLY A 416 25.17 15.73 9.67
CA GLY A 416 25.81 15.00 8.58
C GLY A 416 25.49 15.55 7.18
N PRO A 417 25.73 14.75 6.12
CA PRO A 417 25.50 15.18 4.74
C PRO A 417 24.09 15.74 4.50
N ARG A 418 24.02 16.84 3.75
CA ARG A 418 22.75 17.50 3.37
C ARG A 418 21.91 16.66 2.40
N PHE A 419 22.58 15.90 1.54
CA PHE A 419 21.97 14.91 0.66
C PHE A 419 22.56 13.54 0.96
N PHE A 420 21.72 12.52 0.97
CA PHE A 420 22.12 11.13 1.19
C PHE A 420 21.15 10.15 0.53
N VAL A 421 21.51 8.87 0.54
CA VAL A 421 20.62 7.77 0.15
C VAL A 421 20.52 6.73 1.28
N VAL A 422 19.48 5.91 1.30
CA VAL A 422 19.38 4.76 2.22
C VAL A 422 18.94 3.49 1.50
N GLY A 423 19.29 2.32 2.06
CA GLY A 423 18.88 1.02 1.53
C GLY A 423 19.78 0.42 0.44
N ILE A 424 20.85 1.12 0.03
CA ILE A 424 21.83 0.64 -0.95
C ILE A 424 23.28 0.83 -0.44
N LYS A 425 24.22 0.12 -1.07
CA LYS A 425 25.66 0.35 -0.87
C LYS A 425 26.13 1.41 -1.86
N HIS A 426 26.43 2.60 -1.36
CA HIS A 426 26.87 3.75 -2.16
C HIS A 426 27.64 4.73 -1.27
N ASP A 427 28.50 5.57 -1.83
CA ASP A 427 29.28 6.55 -1.04
C ASP A 427 28.40 7.63 -0.38
N LEU A 428 27.22 7.86 -0.95
CA LEU A 428 26.19 8.75 -0.37
C LEU A 428 25.30 8.04 0.67
N ALA A 429 25.48 6.74 0.88
CA ALA A 429 24.57 5.97 1.71
C ALA A 429 24.83 6.22 3.20
N LEU A 430 23.76 6.49 3.97
CA LEU A 430 23.86 6.44 5.42
C LEU A 430 24.00 4.98 5.87
N PRO A 431 25.00 4.63 6.68
CA PRO A 431 25.16 3.27 7.17
C PRO A 431 24.00 2.91 8.10
N MET A 432 23.46 1.69 7.96
CA MET A 432 22.43 1.17 8.85
C MET A 432 23.08 0.48 10.06
N ASN A 433 22.92 1.07 11.24
CA ASN A 433 23.49 0.55 12.49
C ASN A 433 22.39 -0.08 13.34
N GLY A 434 22.00 -1.30 12.96
CA GLY A 434 20.91 -2.05 13.58
C GLY A 434 19.57 -1.84 12.87
N ASP A 435 18.65 -2.79 13.09
CA ASP A 435 17.31 -2.77 12.53
C ASP A 435 16.33 -3.35 13.56
N PRO A 436 15.73 -2.51 14.41
CA PRO A 436 14.90 -2.99 15.52
C PRO A 436 13.54 -3.50 15.03
N ASP A 437 12.96 -4.39 15.82
CA ASP A 437 11.57 -4.81 15.65
C ASP A 437 10.64 -3.74 16.20
N VAL A 438 9.93 -3.06 15.30
CA VAL A 438 8.93 -2.02 15.61
C VAL A 438 7.51 -2.46 15.29
N ARG A 439 7.31 -3.77 15.06
CA ARG A 439 5.96 -4.33 14.90
C ARG A 439 5.15 -4.13 16.20
N PRO A 440 3.81 -4.14 16.13
CA PRO A 440 2.99 -4.12 17.32
C PRO A 440 3.40 -5.20 18.32
N LYS A 441 3.27 -4.89 19.61
CA LYS A 441 3.62 -5.85 20.67
C LYS A 441 2.73 -7.08 20.57
N GLY A 442 3.34 -8.27 20.59
CA GLY A 442 2.60 -9.53 20.42
C GLY A 442 2.22 -9.85 18.97
N ALA A 443 2.69 -9.06 17.99
CA ALA A 443 2.49 -9.39 16.59
C ALA A 443 3.16 -10.72 16.23
N PHE A 444 2.46 -11.50 15.41
CA PHE A 444 2.92 -12.73 14.82
C PHE A 444 3.18 -12.51 13.35
N SER A 445 4.37 -12.87 12.87
CA SER A 445 4.72 -12.75 11.47
C SER A 445 5.11 -14.07 10.83
N MET A 446 4.74 -14.17 9.56
CA MET A 446 5.06 -15.29 8.70
C MET A 446 5.84 -14.79 7.48
N ARG A 447 6.88 -15.53 7.09
CA ARG A 447 7.52 -15.40 5.77
C ARG A 447 7.53 -16.74 5.07
N GLY A 448 6.66 -16.89 4.10
CA GLY A 448 6.61 -18.10 3.30
C GLY A 448 7.61 -18.09 2.15
N HIS A 449 8.20 -19.25 1.91
CA HIS A 449 9.08 -19.54 0.78
C HIS A 449 8.35 -20.47 -0.18
N SER A 450 8.09 -19.99 -1.38
CA SER A 450 7.29 -20.70 -2.38
C SER A 450 7.90 -20.61 -3.77
N VAL A 451 7.20 -21.19 -4.74
CA VAL A 451 7.60 -21.22 -6.15
C VAL A 451 6.52 -20.53 -6.98
N GLY A 452 6.94 -19.67 -7.91
CA GLY A 452 6.04 -18.97 -8.82
C GLY A 452 5.11 -19.94 -9.56
N GLY A 453 3.80 -19.76 -9.41
CA GLY A 453 2.77 -20.66 -9.96
C GLY A 453 2.08 -21.56 -8.94
N PHE A 454 2.56 -21.63 -7.69
CA PHE A 454 1.97 -22.49 -6.64
C PHE A 454 0.77 -21.85 -5.92
N GLY A 455 0.35 -20.65 -6.34
CA GLY A 455 -0.80 -19.96 -5.75
C GLY A 455 -0.54 -19.27 -4.41
N SER A 456 0.73 -19.15 -3.98
CA SER A 456 1.14 -18.57 -2.69
C SER A 456 0.56 -17.20 -2.38
N VAL A 457 0.45 -16.31 -3.37
CA VAL A 457 -0.17 -14.98 -3.19
C VAL A 457 -1.64 -15.10 -2.78
N THR A 458 -2.40 -15.91 -3.50
CA THR A 458 -3.82 -16.15 -3.19
C THR A 458 -3.96 -16.82 -1.83
N THR A 459 -3.11 -17.81 -1.54
CA THR A 459 -3.05 -18.46 -0.24
C THR A 459 -2.82 -17.47 0.89
N ASN A 460 -1.84 -16.59 0.74
CA ASN A 460 -1.51 -15.60 1.75
C ASN A 460 -2.68 -14.65 2.01
N LYS A 461 -3.38 -14.21 0.95
CA LYS A 461 -4.60 -13.41 1.06
C LYS A 461 -5.72 -14.16 1.81
N VAL A 462 -5.89 -15.45 1.53
CA VAL A 462 -6.87 -16.30 2.23
C VAL A 462 -6.51 -16.46 3.70
N ILE A 463 -5.25 -16.77 4.03
CA ILE A 463 -4.77 -16.88 5.41
C ILE A 463 -4.97 -15.55 6.16
N ALA A 464 -4.62 -14.41 5.54
CA ALA A 464 -4.81 -13.09 6.12
C ALA A 464 -6.30 -12.81 6.40
N THR A 465 -7.16 -13.03 5.40
CA THR A 465 -8.61 -12.82 5.53
C THR A 465 -9.20 -13.71 6.63
N ILE A 466 -8.76 -14.96 6.71
CA ILE A 466 -9.21 -15.90 7.74
C ILE A 466 -8.71 -15.47 9.12
N ALA A 467 -7.46 -15.04 9.25
CA ALA A 467 -6.93 -14.56 10.52
C ALA A 467 -7.71 -13.33 11.03
N GLY A 468 -8.07 -12.40 10.12
CA GLY A 468 -8.92 -11.25 10.44
C GLY A 468 -10.36 -11.65 10.80
N ASP A 469 -11.04 -12.41 9.93
CA ASP A 469 -12.45 -12.79 10.09
C ASP A 469 -12.69 -13.72 11.30
N ILE A 470 -11.79 -14.68 11.58
CA ILE A 470 -11.97 -15.67 12.66
C ILE A 470 -11.57 -15.11 14.03
N PHE A 471 -10.43 -14.42 14.10
CA PHE A 471 -9.80 -14.04 15.37
C PHE A 471 -9.92 -12.54 15.68
N GLY A 472 -10.53 -11.74 14.80
CA GLY A 472 -10.69 -10.30 15.00
C GLY A 472 -9.37 -9.53 15.00
N LYS A 473 -8.30 -10.12 14.45
CA LYS A 473 -6.96 -9.54 14.42
C LYS A 473 -6.82 -8.55 13.26
N LYS A 474 -5.86 -7.63 13.40
CA LYS A 474 -5.32 -6.84 12.31
C LYS A 474 -4.33 -7.66 11.50
N VAL A 475 -4.37 -7.56 10.18
CA VAL A 475 -3.56 -8.31 9.25
C VAL A 475 -2.96 -7.37 8.21
N GLN A 476 -1.73 -7.70 7.82
CA GLN A 476 -1.07 -7.10 6.68
C GLN A 476 -0.37 -8.22 5.92
N ALA A 477 -0.70 -8.40 4.64
CA ALA A 477 -0.18 -9.47 3.83
C ALA A 477 0.25 -8.96 2.45
N TYR A 478 1.49 -9.22 2.08
CA TYR A 478 2.03 -8.79 0.80
C TYR A 478 3.03 -9.81 0.25
N PRO A 479 3.03 -10.05 -1.06
CA PRO A 479 4.05 -10.87 -1.70
C PRO A 479 5.25 -10.03 -2.15
N LYS A 480 6.42 -10.67 -2.27
CA LYS A 480 7.56 -10.14 -2.99
C LYS A 480 7.51 -10.65 -4.41
N TYR A 481 7.16 -9.75 -5.32
CA TYR A 481 7.15 -10.04 -6.75
C TYR A 481 8.56 -9.87 -7.31
N GLY A 482 9.02 -10.89 -8.04
CA GLY A 482 10.15 -10.77 -8.97
C GLY A 482 9.69 -10.39 -10.38
N SER A 483 10.64 -10.28 -11.30
CA SER A 483 10.35 -10.03 -12.72
C SER A 483 9.81 -11.27 -13.46
N GLU A 484 9.86 -12.43 -12.81
CA GLU A 484 9.71 -13.74 -13.44
C GLU A 484 8.31 -14.33 -13.24
N LYS A 485 7.75 -14.92 -14.30
CA LYS A 485 6.34 -15.30 -14.34
C LYS A 485 6.01 -16.63 -13.65
N LYS A 486 6.90 -17.62 -13.66
CA LYS A 486 6.71 -18.97 -13.05
C LYS A 486 8.05 -19.64 -12.73
N GLY A 487 8.04 -20.56 -11.78
CA GLY A 487 9.12 -21.53 -11.53
C GLY A 487 10.29 -21.04 -10.67
N LEU A 488 10.40 -19.74 -10.41
CA LEU A 488 11.42 -19.20 -9.51
C LEU A 488 10.94 -19.08 -8.06
N PRO A 489 11.88 -19.09 -7.09
CA PRO A 489 11.58 -18.82 -5.69
C PRO A 489 10.89 -17.46 -5.52
N THR A 490 9.85 -17.43 -4.69
CA THR A 490 9.13 -16.22 -4.30
C THR A 490 8.90 -16.24 -2.80
N THR A 491 8.99 -15.06 -2.17
CA THR A 491 8.62 -14.89 -0.77
C THR A 491 7.32 -14.12 -0.65
N TYR A 492 6.59 -14.40 0.42
CA TYR A 492 5.43 -13.64 0.80
C TYR A 492 5.40 -13.49 2.31
N TYR A 493 4.78 -12.40 2.76
CA TYR A 493 4.82 -11.97 4.15
C TYR A 493 3.40 -11.80 4.65
N LEU A 494 3.21 -12.13 5.92
CA LEU A 494 2.00 -11.86 6.67
C LEU A 494 2.42 -11.39 8.05
N THR A 495 1.76 -10.36 8.55
CA THR A 495 1.80 -9.97 9.95
C THR A 495 0.37 -9.97 10.46
N VAL A 496 0.17 -10.52 11.65
CA VAL A 496 -1.10 -10.57 12.38
C VAL A 496 -0.87 -9.96 13.76
N ALA A 497 -1.70 -9.02 14.17
CA ALA A 497 -1.55 -8.28 15.43
C ALA A 497 -2.91 -7.85 16.00
N ASP A 498 -2.95 -7.44 17.26
CA ASP A 498 -4.15 -6.82 17.85
C ASP A 498 -4.29 -5.33 17.48
N GLU A 499 -3.17 -4.67 17.20
CA GLU A 499 -3.09 -3.26 16.84
C GLU A 499 -2.78 -3.07 15.35
N PRO A 500 -3.05 -1.89 14.77
CA PRO A 500 -2.71 -1.58 13.38
C PRO A 500 -1.22 -1.83 13.05
N ILE A 501 -0.98 -2.42 11.89
CA ILE A 501 0.37 -2.77 11.42
C ILE A 501 0.84 -1.67 10.47
N LEU A 502 1.88 -0.92 10.85
CA LEU A 502 2.35 0.24 10.08
C LEU A 502 3.64 -0.04 9.29
N THR A 503 4.16 -1.27 9.32
CA THR A 503 5.48 -1.61 8.76
C THR A 503 5.39 -2.09 7.30
N HIS A 504 5.53 -1.17 6.34
CA HIS A 504 5.54 -1.48 4.90
C HIS A 504 6.96 -1.78 4.37
N CYS A 505 7.59 -2.83 4.89
CA CYS A 505 8.92 -3.29 4.47
C CYS A 505 9.09 -4.79 4.75
N GLU A 506 10.03 -5.46 4.08
CA GLU A 506 10.33 -6.87 4.34
C GLU A 506 10.58 -7.18 5.83
N LEU A 507 10.08 -8.33 6.27
CA LEU A 507 10.18 -8.75 7.67
C LEU A 507 11.55 -9.38 7.98
N ASN A 508 12.24 -8.77 8.95
CA ASN A 508 13.48 -9.28 9.54
C ASN A 508 13.24 -10.06 10.85
N ASN A 509 12.01 -10.07 11.36
CA ASN A 509 11.59 -10.81 12.53
C ASN A 509 10.36 -11.63 12.14
N VAL A 510 10.47 -12.96 12.19
CA VAL A 510 9.38 -13.87 11.81
C VAL A 510 9.22 -15.01 12.80
N ASP A 511 7.98 -15.43 13.02
CA ASP A 511 7.57 -16.44 13.99
C ASP A 511 7.29 -17.78 13.28
N PHE A 512 6.85 -17.72 12.03
CA PHE A 512 6.56 -18.89 11.20
C PHE A 512 7.15 -18.79 9.79
N VAL A 513 7.86 -19.84 9.39
CA VAL A 513 8.45 -19.98 8.05
C VAL A 513 7.87 -21.20 7.36
N PRO A 514 6.83 -21.06 6.53
CA PRO A 514 6.37 -22.14 5.68
C PRO A 514 7.20 -22.24 4.41
N MET A 515 7.80 -23.41 4.20
CA MET A 515 8.65 -23.70 3.06
C MET A 515 7.97 -24.75 2.18
N ASN A 516 7.48 -24.32 1.02
CA ASN A 516 6.76 -25.19 0.08
C ASN A 516 7.69 -26.12 -0.71
N ASP A 517 9.00 -25.87 -0.68
CA ASP A 517 10.01 -26.73 -1.30
C ASP A 517 11.30 -26.67 -0.46
N ILE A 518 11.79 -27.83 -0.03
CA ILE A 518 13.04 -27.96 0.74
C ILE A 518 14.25 -27.39 0.01
N ASN A 519 14.17 -27.29 -1.32
CA ASN A 519 15.23 -26.68 -2.14
C ASN A 519 15.42 -25.18 -1.87
N ALA A 520 14.51 -24.51 -1.16
CA ALA A 520 14.65 -23.10 -0.80
C ALA A 520 15.93 -22.83 0.03
N PHE A 521 16.45 -23.83 0.74
CA PHE A 521 17.75 -23.76 1.43
C PHE A 521 18.96 -23.65 0.49
N PHE A 522 18.84 -24.07 -0.77
CA PHE A 522 19.92 -23.96 -1.76
C PHE A 522 19.86 -22.64 -2.55
N THR A 523 18.69 -22.00 -2.59
CA THR A 523 18.50 -20.75 -3.33
C THR A 523 18.48 -19.50 -2.44
N SER A 524 18.25 -19.66 -1.14
CA SER A 524 18.09 -18.55 -0.19
C SER A 524 18.41 -18.99 1.25
N ASN A 525 18.22 -18.09 2.22
CA ASN A 525 18.23 -18.42 3.65
C ASN A 525 16.79 -18.36 4.22
N PRO A 526 16.03 -19.47 4.23
CA PRO A 526 14.68 -19.49 4.78
C PRO A 526 14.58 -19.10 6.25
N LEU A 527 15.64 -19.31 7.03
CA LEU A 527 15.67 -19.10 8.48
C LEU A 527 16.13 -17.69 8.89
N ALA A 528 16.45 -16.82 7.94
CA ALA A 528 16.90 -15.46 8.24
C ALA A 528 15.84 -14.69 9.07
N GLY A 529 16.17 -14.25 10.28
CA GLY A 529 15.24 -13.48 11.10
C GLY A 529 14.18 -14.30 11.85
N ILE A 530 14.21 -15.63 11.78
CA ILE A 530 13.28 -16.45 12.57
C ILE A 530 13.58 -16.29 14.07
N GLN A 531 12.53 -16.10 14.87
CA GLN A 531 12.64 -15.93 16.32
C GLN A 531 12.98 -17.26 17.01
N THR A 532 13.60 -17.17 18.19
CA THR A 532 13.83 -18.35 19.05
C THR A 532 12.49 -18.96 19.45
N GLY A 533 12.36 -20.29 19.35
CA GLY A 533 11.10 -21.00 19.53
C GLY A 533 10.12 -20.90 18.34
N GLY A 534 10.51 -20.22 17.26
CA GLY A 534 9.72 -20.11 16.04
C GLY A 534 9.50 -21.45 15.34
N THR A 535 8.55 -21.48 14.40
CA THR A 535 8.16 -22.71 13.68
C THR A 535 8.63 -22.69 12.23
N LEU A 536 9.30 -23.75 11.79
CA LEU A 536 9.60 -24.04 10.40
C LEU A 536 8.62 -25.12 9.91
N PHE A 537 7.82 -24.82 8.89
CA PHE A 537 7.07 -25.84 8.16
C PHE A 537 7.83 -26.28 6.91
N VAL A 538 7.97 -27.59 6.71
CA VAL A 538 8.64 -28.21 5.57
C VAL A 538 7.66 -29.06 4.79
N GLN A 539 7.35 -28.62 3.57
CA GLN A 539 6.65 -29.46 2.61
C GLN A 539 7.55 -30.63 2.17
N THR A 540 7.07 -31.86 2.32
CA THR A 540 7.90 -33.04 2.07
C THR A 540 7.07 -34.28 1.73
N ASN A 541 7.59 -35.14 0.86
CA ASN A 541 7.01 -36.46 0.57
C ASN A 541 7.61 -37.58 1.43
N LYS A 542 8.46 -37.24 2.40
CA LYS A 542 9.09 -38.21 3.31
C LYS A 542 8.12 -38.58 4.42
N ALA A 543 8.08 -39.87 4.75
CA ALA A 543 7.10 -40.43 5.69
C ALA A 543 7.59 -40.47 7.14
N THR A 544 8.90 -40.41 7.39
CA THR A 544 9.47 -40.49 8.74
C THR A 544 10.17 -39.18 9.12
N PRO A 545 10.12 -38.77 10.40
CA PRO A 545 10.82 -37.58 10.86
C PRO A 545 12.35 -37.63 10.61
N GLU A 546 12.96 -38.82 10.70
CA GLU A 546 14.39 -39.03 10.40
C GLU A 546 14.71 -38.71 8.94
N ASP A 547 13.86 -39.12 7.99
CA ASP A 547 14.07 -38.85 6.57
C ASP A 547 13.90 -37.35 6.26
N VAL A 548 12.93 -36.68 6.89
CA VAL A 548 12.78 -35.22 6.75
C VAL A 548 14.03 -34.52 7.27
N TRP A 549 14.46 -34.87 8.48
CA TRP A 549 15.64 -34.29 9.13
C TRP A 549 16.91 -34.55 8.35
N ALA A 550 17.09 -35.74 7.78
CA ALA A 550 18.23 -36.10 6.95
C ALA A 550 18.42 -35.17 5.75
N ASN A 551 17.34 -34.57 5.24
CA ASN A 551 17.36 -33.68 4.09
C ASN A 551 17.49 -32.19 4.45
N VAL A 552 17.53 -31.83 5.73
CA VAL A 552 17.85 -30.46 6.17
C VAL A 552 19.37 -30.24 6.09
N PRO A 553 19.86 -29.15 5.45
CA PRO A 553 21.30 -28.91 5.34
C PRO A 553 22.00 -28.70 6.70
N PRO A 554 23.26 -29.12 6.86
CA PRO A 554 23.96 -29.06 8.16
C PRO A 554 23.91 -27.68 8.85
N LYS A 555 24.23 -26.59 8.13
CA LYS A 555 24.18 -25.23 8.68
C LYS A 555 22.78 -24.82 9.14
N ALA A 556 21.73 -25.30 8.48
CA ALA A 556 20.36 -25.03 8.89
C ALA A 556 19.98 -25.82 10.15
N LYS A 557 20.49 -27.05 10.31
CA LYS A 557 20.31 -27.85 11.53
C LYS A 557 20.92 -27.15 12.75
N ASP A 558 22.12 -26.61 12.60
CA ASP A 558 22.80 -25.88 13.67
C ASP A 558 21.93 -24.70 14.16
N LEU A 559 21.41 -23.91 13.21
CA LEU A 559 20.54 -22.77 13.53
C LEU A 559 19.18 -23.21 14.13
N ILE A 560 18.59 -24.32 13.63
CA ILE A 560 17.36 -24.90 14.19
C ILE A 560 17.55 -25.28 15.65
N ARG A 561 18.70 -25.89 15.99
CA ARG A 561 19.04 -26.27 17.37
C ARG A 561 19.32 -25.04 18.22
N GLU A 562 20.15 -24.12 17.74
CA GLU A 562 20.52 -22.88 18.43
C GLU A 562 19.28 -22.08 18.83
N LYS A 563 18.34 -21.91 17.89
CA LYS A 563 17.11 -21.15 18.11
C LYS A 563 15.96 -21.99 18.66
N GLN A 564 16.19 -23.27 18.97
CA GLN A 564 15.18 -24.18 19.52
C GLN A 564 13.89 -24.18 18.68
N LEU A 565 14.04 -24.26 17.36
CA LEU A 565 12.92 -24.16 16.44
C LEU A 565 12.07 -25.43 16.45
N ARG A 566 10.75 -25.25 16.32
CA ARG A 566 9.82 -26.34 16.04
C ARG A 566 9.86 -26.65 14.56
N VAL A 567 10.05 -27.91 14.19
CA VAL A 567 10.05 -28.33 12.79
C VAL A 567 8.82 -29.18 12.53
N VAL A 568 7.90 -28.65 11.72
CA VAL A 568 6.65 -29.32 11.33
C VAL A 568 6.74 -29.73 9.86
N ALA A 569 6.24 -30.90 9.53
CA ALA A 569 6.25 -31.43 8.17
C ALA A 569 4.90 -32.03 7.78
N ALA A 570 4.59 -31.97 6.49
CA ALA A 570 3.45 -32.64 5.89
C ALA A 570 3.70 -32.86 4.39
N ASP A 571 3.01 -33.84 3.79
CA ASP A 571 2.94 -33.99 2.34
C ASP A 571 1.69 -33.27 1.79
N GLY A 572 1.74 -31.94 1.83
CA GLY A 572 0.65 -31.11 1.32
C GLY A 572 0.44 -31.24 -0.18
N ALA A 573 1.43 -31.72 -0.94
CA ALA A 573 1.34 -31.94 -2.38
C ALA A 573 0.50 -33.19 -2.67
N LYS A 574 0.69 -34.26 -1.88
CA LYS A 574 -0.18 -35.43 -1.91
C LYS A 574 -1.59 -35.08 -1.47
N ILE A 575 -1.76 -34.39 -0.33
CA ILE A 575 -3.09 -33.99 0.16
C ILE A 575 -3.83 -33.18 -0.90
N ALA A 576 -3.18 -32.15 -1.46
CA ALA A 576 -3.79 -31.32 -2.49
C ALA A 576 -4.15 -32.11 -3.76
N ARG A 577 -3.32 -33.07 -4.18
CA ARG A 577 -3.59 -33.93 -5.34
C ARG A 577 -4.79 -34.85 -5.13
N GLU A 578 -4.92 -35.43 -3.95
CA GLU A 578 -6.02 -36.35 -3.62
C GLU A 578 -7.36 -35.63 -3.46
N GLU A 579 -7.35 -34.40 -2.97
CA GLU A 579 -8.57 -33.62 -2.71
C GLU A 579 -9.00 -32.71 -3.87
N ALA A 580 -8.09 -32.41 -4.81
CA ALA A 580 -8.38 -31.49 -5.89
C ALA A 580 -9.48 -32.02 -6.81
N PRO A 581 -10.55 -31.24 -7.06
CA PRO A 581 -11.64 -31.69 -7.92
C PRO A 581 -11.27 -31.71 -9.40
N VAL A 582 -10.22 -30.98 -9.79
CA VAL A 582 -9.67 -30.92 -11.16
C VAL A 582 -8.15 -30.76 -11.12
N ALA A 583 -7.46 -31.27 -12.15
CA ALA A 583 -6.00 -31.30 -12.23
C ALA A 583 -5.35 -29.90 -12.08
N ASP A 584 -5.97 -28.85 -12.60
CA ASP A 584 -5.46 -27.47 -12.53
C ASP A 584 -5.40 -26.90 -11.09
N LEU A 585 -6.10 -27.55 -10.14
CA LEU A 585 -6.13 -27.13 -8.74
C LEU A 585 -5.15 -27.90 -7.85
N GLU A 586 -4.57 -29.02 -8.30
CA GLU A 586 -3.67 -29.85 -7.49
C GLU A 586 -2.51 -29.05 -6.91
N VAL A 587 -1.92 -28.16 -7.72
CA VAL A 587 -0.78 -27.33 -7.27
C VAL A 587 -1.26 -26.19 -6.39
N ARG A 588 -2.41 -25.57 -6.70
CA ARG A 588 -2.92 -24.38 -5.98
C ARG A 588 -3.48 -24.74 -4.61
N MET A 589 -4.07 -25.92 -4.46
CA MET A 589 -4.69 -26.36 -3.21
C MET A 589 -3.67 -26.70 -2.12
N GLN A 590 -2.37 -26.82 -2.45
CA GLN A 590 -1.31 -26.90 -1.43
C GLN A 590 -1.35 -25.71 -0.47
N GLY A 591 -1.75 -24.53 -0.95
CA GLY A 591 -1.93 -23.36 -0.11
C GLY A 591 -3.03 -23.52 0.93
N ILE A 592 -4.09 -24.25 0.60
CA ILE A 592 -5.22 -24.50 1.50
C ILE A 592 -4.85 -25.57 2.54
N VAL A 593 -3.98 -26.51 2.17
CA VAL A 593 -3.34 -27.39 3.16
C VAL A 593 -2.48 -26.58 4.13
N LEU A 594 -1.69 -25.62 3.61
CA LEU A 594 -0.89 -24.72 4.44
C LEU A 594 -1.76 -23.88 5.39
N LEU A 595 -2.97 -23.49 5.00
CA LEU A 595 -3.92 -22.85 5.91
C LEU A 595 -4.27 -23.75 7.11
N GLY A 596 -4.53 -25.04 6.88
CA GLY A 596 -4.75 -26.00 7.99
C GLY A 596 -3.55 -26.12 8.92
N ILE A 597 -2.34 -26.17 8.35
CA ILE A 597 -1.09 -26.19 9.11
C ILE A 597 -0.92 -24.90 9.91
N PHE A 598 -1.17 -23.75 9.29
CA PHE A 598 -1.10 -22.43 9.93
C PHE A 598 -2.03 -22.36 11.15
N LEU A 599 -3.29 -22.81 11.01
CA LEU A 599 -4.24 -22.85 12.12
C LEU A 599 -3.79 -23.75 13.27
N ARG A 600 -3.06 -24.85 12.98
CA ARG A 600 -2.51 -25.74 14.00
C ARG A 600 -1.29 -25.18 14.72
N VAL A 601 -0.39 -24.50 13.99
CA VAL A 601 0.91 -24.08 14.55
C VAL A 601 0.89 -22.69 15.17
N THR A 602 -0.14 -21.90 14.88
CA THR A 602 -0.28 -20.53 15.40
C THR A 602 -0.97 -20.53 16.77
N PRO A 603 -0.69 -19.52 17.62
CA PRO A 603 -1.29 -19.44 18.95
C PRO A 603 -2.76 -18.97 18.92
N PHE A 604 -3.27 -18.49 17.79
CA PHE A 604 -4.51 -17.71 17.72
C PHE A 604 -5.75 -18.46 18.20
N ALA A 605 -5.87 -19.77 17.94
CA ALA A 605 -6.98 -20.57 18.42
C ALA A 605 -7.02 -20.64 19.95
N GLY A 606 -5.85 -20.85 20.57
CA GLY A 606 -5.70 -20.85 22.03
C GLY A 606 -5.94 -19.47 22.63
N ASP A 607 -5.41 -18.41 22.02
CA ASP A 607 -5.61 -17.03 22.49
C ASP A 607 -7.09 -16.60 22.43
N ALA A 608 -7.85 -17.14 21.46
CA ALA A 608 -9.27 -16.87 21.28
C ALA A 608 -10.19 -17.85 22.04
N ASP A 609 -9.64 -18.77 22.83
CA ASP A 609 -10.36 -19.82 23.56
C ASP A 609 -11.32 -20.63 22.65
N LEU A 610 -10.85 -20.95 21.44
CA LEU A 610 -11.59 -21.74 20.46
C LEU A 610 -11.10 -23.18 20.45
N ASP A 611 -12.03 -24.13 20.43
CA ASP A 611 -11.68 -25.54 20.23
C ASP A 611 -11.49 -25.89 18.74
N ASP A 612 -11.02 -27.12 18.46
CA ASP A 612 -10.78 -27.57 17.09
C ASP A 612 -12.06 -27.55 16.22
N ALA A 613 -13.24 -27.76 16.81
CA ALA A 613 -14.50 -27.75 16.10
C ALA A 613 -14.90 -26.32 15.71
N ASP A 614 -14.74 -25.36 16.64
CA ASP A 614 -14.97 -23.94 16.40
C ASP A 614 -14.06 -23.40 15.29
N VAL A 615 -12.77 -23.75 15.31
CA VAL A 615 -11.80 -23.35 14.29
C VAL A 615 -12.22 -23.87 12.91
N MET A 616 -12.66 -25.13 12.83
CA MET A 616 -13.10 -25.73 11.57
C MET A 616 -14.41 -25.12 11.05
N GLU A 617 -15.38 -24.86 11.93
CA GLU A 617 -16.64 -24.23 11.55
C GLU A 617 -16.42 -22.82 11.00
N ARG A 618 -15.65 -21.99 11.72
CA ARG A 618 -15.34 -20.61 11.28
C ARG A 618 -14.51 -20.60 10.00
N SER A 619 -13.59 -21.56 9.83
CA SER A 619 -12.85 -21.75 8.58
C SER A 619 -13.78 -22.06 7.41
N GLU A 620 -14.82 -22.87 7.60
CA GLU A 620 -15.82 -23.15 6.57
C GLU A 620 -16.60 -21.89 6.20
N GLN A 621 -17.03 -21.11 7.19
CA GLN A 621 -17.76 -19.85 6.95
C GLN A 621 -16.92 -18.89 6.10
N ALA A 622 -15.64 -18.71 6.44
CA ALA A 622 -14.72 -17.85 5.69
C ALA A 622 -14.46 -18.37 4.27
N LEU A 623 -14.20 -19.68 4.10
CA LEU A 623 -14.00 -20.29 2.79
C LEU A 623 -15.26 -20.25 1.92
N ARG A 624 -16.46 -20.32 2.53
CA ARG A 624 -17.73 -20.18 1.83
C ARG A 624 -17.95 -18.75 1.31
N LYS A 625 -17.56 -17.72 2.07
CA LYS A 625 -17.54 -16.33 1.60
C LYS A 625 -16.61 -16.16 0.38
N TYR A 626 -15.46 -16.82 0.39
CA TYR A 626 -14.46 -16.69 -0.68
C TYR A 626 -14.75 -17.53 -1.93
N PHE A 627 -15.13 -18.79 -1.75
CA PHE A 627 -15.29 -19.78 -2.82
C PHE A 627 -16.73 -20.18 -3.11
N GLY A 628 -17.72 -19.71 -2.36
CA GLY A 628 -19.13 -20.13 -2.50
C GLY A 628 -19.70 -19.92 -3.91
N LYS A 629 -19.28 -18.86 -4.62
CA LYS A 629 -19.66 -18.63 -6.03
C LYS A 629 -19.16 -19.71 -6.99
N ARG A 630 -18.19 -20.54 -6.59
CA ARG A 630 -17.65 -21.67 -7.37
C ARG A 630 -18.36 -23.00 -7.08
N GLY A 631 -19.34 -23.01 -6.18
CA GLY A 631 -20.17 -24.17 -5.86
C GLY A 631 -19.71 -24.98 -4.65
N GLU A 632 -20.63 -25.78 -4.10
CA GLU A 632 -20.46 -26.51 -2.83
C GLU A 632 -19.31 -27.52 -2.86
N ALA A 633 -19.15 -28.25 -3.97
CA ALA A 633 -18.09 -29.24 -4.12
C ALA A 633 -16.69 -28.61 -3.97
N VAL A 634 -16.50 -27.37 -4.45
CA VAL A 634 -15.26 -26.63 -4.31
C VAL A 634 -15.04 -26.24 -2.86
N VAL A 635 -16.05 -25.72 -2.17
CA VAL A 635 -15.95 -25.37 -0.74
C VAL A 635 -15.56 -26.60 0.10
N GLN A 636 -16.25 -27.73 -0.10
CA GLN A 636 -15.97 -28.95 0.65
C GLN A 636 -14.59 -29.56 0.33
N ALA A 637 -14.12 -29.46 -0.91
CA ALA A 637 -12.75 -29.88 -1.26
C ALA A 637 -11.70 -29.03 -0.53
N ASN A 638 -11.88 -27.71 -0.47
CA ASN A 638 -11.01 -26.83 0.31
C ASN A 638 -11.06 -27.16 1.81
N MET A 639 -12.25 -27.43 2.37
CA MET A 639 -12.39 -27.82 3.77
C MET A 639 -11.68 -29.13 4.11
N ARG A 640 -11.72 -30.13 3.22
CA ARG A 640 -10.94 -31.36 3.41
C ARG A 640 -9.44 -31.10 3.39
N CYS A 641 -8.94 -30.22 2.52
CA CYS A 641 -7.53 -29.80 2.55
C CYS A 641 -7.16 -29.10 3.87
N VAL A 642 -8.02 -28.22 4.40
CA VAL A 642 -7.78 -27.55 5.70
C VAL A 642 -7.70 -28.60 6.81
N ARG A 643 -8.69 -29.50 6.90
CA ARG A 643 -8.73 -30.54 7.93
C ARG A 643 -7.52 -31.46 7.87
N ARG A 644 -7.19 -31.97 6.68
CA ARG A 644 -6.03 -32.85 6.48
C ARG A 644 -4.71 -32.14 6.75
N GLY A 645 -4.58 -30.86 6.38
CA GLY A 645 -3.41 -30.05 6.75
C GLY A 645 -3.27 -29.87 8.26
N TYR A 646 -4.40 -29.68 8.96
CA TYR A 646 -4.43 -29.58 10.41
C TYR A 646 -4.08 -30.92 11.08
N GLU A 647 -4.67 -32.04 10.65
CA GLU A 647 -4.52 -33.35 11.30
C GLU A 647 -3.23 -34.09 10.90
N GLU A 648 -2.87 -34.11 9.62
CA GLU A 648 -1.76 -34.93 9.09
C GLU A 648 -0.38 -34.28 9.25
N ALA A 649 -0.31 -32.99 9.61
CA ALA A 649 0.96 -32.38 9.95
C ALA A 649 1.59 -33.10 11.17
N PHE A 650 2.91 -33.27 11.16
CA PHE A 650 3.63 -33.88 12.27
C PHE A 650 4.87 -33.07 12.62
N GLU A 651 5.20 -33.05 13.90
CA GLU A 651 6.37 -32.35 14.42
C GLU A 651 7.55 -33.33 14.49
N ILE A 652 8.73 -32.89 14.06
CA ILE A 652 9.96 -33.68 14.20
C ILE A 652 10.37 -33.67 15.68
N PRO A 653 10.43 -34.84 16.34
CA PRO A 653 10.80 -34.93 17.75
C PRO A 653 12.17 -34.33 18.06
N SER A 654 12.32 -33.76 19.26
CA SER A 654 13.57 -33.17 19.73
C SER A 654 14.74 -34.16 19.72
N GLU A 655 14.46 -35.44 19.96
CA GLU A 655 15.44 -36.53 19.99
C GLU A 655 16.03 -36.79 18.60
N ILE A 656 15.26 -36.52 17.53
CA ILE A 656 15.70 -36.65 16.15
C ILE A 656 16.45 -35.39 15.72
N ILE A 657 15.95 -34.20 16.09
CA ILE A 657 16.66 -32.94 15.86
C ILE A 657 18.06 -32.95 16.49
N ALA A 658 18.22 -33.59 17.66
CA ALA A 658 19.51 -33.74 18.33
C ALA A 658 20.52 -34.64 17.59
N GLN A 659 20.08 -35.48 16.64
CA GLN A 659 20.94 -36.41 15.91
C GLN A 659 21.54 -35.77 14.66
N ASP A 660 22.79 -36.12 14.34
CA ASP A 660 23.45 -35.72 13.08
C ASP A 660 23.20 -36.74 11.96
N ILE A 661 21.93 -36.85 11.56
CA ILE A 661 21.51 -37.65 10.41
C ILE A 661 21.60 -36.75 9.18
N THR A 662 22.42 -37.07 8.18
CA THR A 662 22.48 -36.30 6.92
C THR A 662 22.43 -37.24 5.73
N SER A 663 21.56 -36.94 4.77
CA SER A 663 21.47 -37.69 3.51
C SER A 663 22.79 -37.60 2.73
N PRO A 664 23.29 -38.71 2.16
CA PRO A 664 24.56 -38.73 1.40
C PRO A 664 24.53 -37.85 0.14
N VAL A 665 23.35 -37.41 -0.31
CA VAL A 665 23.17 -36.48 -1.44
C VAL A 665 23.53 -35.02 -1.06
N LEU A 666 23.66 -34.72 0.23
CA LEU A 666 23.91 -33.37 0.76
C LEU A 666 25.36 -33.13 1.23
N VAL A 667 26.30 -34.00 0.85
CA VAL A 667 27.73 -33.81 1.15
C VAL A 667 28.29 -32.73 0.21
N PRO A 668 28.80 -31.60 0.71
CA PRO A 668 28.95 -30.38 -0.07
C PRO A 668 30.18 -30.39 -0.98
N GLY A 669 29.97 -30.04 -2.26
CA GLY A 669 31.02 -29.54 -3.17
C GLY A 669 31.01 -28.02 -3.32
N ALA A 670 30.03 -27.33 -2.74
CA ALA A 670 29.92 -25.87 -2.76
C ALA A 670 29.98 -25.34 -1.33
N GLU A 671 30.96 -24.50 -1.04
CA GLU A 671 30.84 -23.55 0.07
C GLU A 671 29.62 -22.68 -0.19
N ILE A 672 28.47 -23.04 0.38
CA ILE A 672 27.36 -22.12 0.49
C ILE A 672 27.81 -21.07 1.49
N THR A 673 28.31 -19.94 0.98
CA THR A 673 28.40 -18.69 1.72
C THR A 673 26.96 -18.27 2.01
N LEU A 674 26.38 -18.84 3.06
CA LEU A 674 25.35 -18.12 3.80
C LEU A 674 26.06 -16.84 4.27
N PHE A 675 25.47 -15.68 3.96
CA PHE A 675 25.80 -14.29 4.37
C PHE A 675 26.18 -13.33 3.22
N ALA A 676 25.30 -12.36 2.98
CA ALA A 676 25.54 -10.94 3.25
C ALA A 676 24.22 -10.27 3.67
#